data_AF-A0A2N7RRL5-F1
#
_entry.id   AF-A0A2N7RRL5-F1
#
_cell.length_a   1.000
_cell.length_b   1.000
_cell.length_c   1.000
_cell.angle_alpha   90.00
_cell.angle_beta   90.00
_cell.angle_gamma   90.00
#
_symmetry.space_group_name_H-M   'P 1'
#
loop_
_entity.id
_entity.type
_entity.pdbx_description
1 polymer ?
#
loop_
_entity_poly.entity_id
_entity_poly.type
_entity_poly.pdbx_seq_one_letter_code
_entity_poly.pdbx_strand_id
1 'polypeptide(L)'
;MHKEMKVLDWDNVRVFLELTRSAGLVDAAKKLGIDHSTVSRRMRKFEEQVGTQLFDRNYVGYQLTPEGHRLMEYAESMESTVFAATEELGEHNRLLSGQVRLGATEGFGAVVLAPHLAQFCGRYPHISVDLIAVPRFVSLSKREADVAISIERPLSGPYVVTKLSDYRLKLYATPAYLARHAPITSLAQLAQHPIIGYVDDLVFSAELRYMDNVAPDSLRAFRSTSVIAQYHAARAGLMEGAGAPSGSINMIRKRPTATPLLNLSAHLGSWKDRQLTVDASNALNESGSVRGRVAASWRDSDSFVDVVNNKNSTVYAIVEADLTPSTTAGIGFSRQHSRTDGVFVGLPTFADGRHMDLPRSTFLNNADSFQKRDNNVVFADLETRLEKGWRSRFAITRIDASSSTRNTTNSRIDGETYRFSQSETGWKYSTEQVVADWRLSGPVNWFGRQHDVIVGASYRHDDSDAGQSWEGAETRVIDIRNWNPHAYAMRGTAFEPYNWGRKTEEKGIYAAGNFSLADPLHLVLGGRFGWYAQDVTGWYSTNPAWRRGLTENAKFTPYAGLVYDVDQQHSVYASGTQIFEPQSSLDVGGNTLPPLSGTNLEVGVKGEYFGGRLNASGALFRIKQNNRAMADEQNCPTGGAIYCARAAGQVKSEGIDLQVSGSPLPGWQISGGYTYVLAKYTQDSVAANIGQRIATDEPKQLFKLMTNVQLSGSLAQWNVGGAVYAQDKIYRRDTGYLTQQGGYATVGLTAGYRLSEQVQLRVNVDNLLDRRYYQGLGYSWSGGLERYGAPRSVLFSLNYKM
;
A
#
# COMPACT_ATOMS: atom_id res chain seq x y z
N MET A 1 17.47 -70.38 15.64
CA MET A 1 17.73 -69.40 16.73
C MET A 1 16.87 -68.18 16.47
N HIS A 2 15.65 -68.14 17.01
CA HIS A 2 14.77 -66.97 16.88
C HIS A 2 15.35 -65.84 17.73
N LYS A 3 15.80 -64.78 17.07
CA LYS A 3 16.24 -63.54 17.73
C LYS A 3 14.96 -62.88 18.25
N GLU A 4 14.76 -62.88 19.57
CA GLU A 4 13.64 -62.17 20.21
C GLU A 4 13.53 -60.76 19.64
N MET A 5 12.37 -60.44 19.08
CA MET A 5 12.07 -59.13 18.53
C MET A 5 11.92 -58.17 19.71
N LYS A 6 12.97 -57.41 20.04
CA LYS A 6 12.94 -56.41 21.12
C LYS A 6 11.92 -55.34 20.77
N VAL A 7 10.82 -55.29 21.52
CA VAL A 7 9.75 -54.29 21.35
C VAL A 7 10.28 -52.90 21.73
N LEU A 8 9.92 -51.89 20.94
CA LEU A 8 10.24 -50.47 21.21
C LEU A 8 9.50 -50.00 22.47
N ASP A 9 10.24 -49.40 23.40
CA ASP A 9 9.68 -48.83 24.63
C ASP A 9 9.08 -47.44 24.34
N TRP A 10 7.74 -47.33 24.49
CA TRP A 10 6.99 -46.11 24.24
C TRP A 10 7.52 -44.90 25.03
N ASP A 11 7.97 -45.12 26.26
CA ASP A 11 8.50 -44.06 27.11
C ASP A 11 9.77 -43.44 26.53
N ASN A 12 10.59 -44.26 25.86
CA ASN A 12 11.80 -43.78 25.19
C ASN A 12 11.48 -43.15 23.84
N VAL A 13 10.46 -43.65 23.13
CA VAL A 13 9.93 -43.01 21.91
C VAL A 13 9.42 -41.60 22.21
N ARG A 14 8.70 -41.41 23.32
CA ARG A 14 8.21 -40.10 23.76
C ARG A 14 9.36 -39.12 24.07
N VAL A 15 10.40 -39.60 24.74
CA VAL A 15 11.59 -38.78 25.03
C VAL A 15 12.35 -38.44 23.74
N PHE A 16 12.41 -39.35 22.78
CA PHE A 16 12.98 -39.14 21.45
C PHE A 16 12.20 -38.07 20.66
N LEU A 17 10.86 -38.16 20.62
CA LEU A 17 10.01 -37.15 19.98
C LEU A 17 10.15 -35.77 20.62
N GLU A 18 10.20 -35.69 21.95
CA GLU A 18 10.32 -34.38 22.58
C GLU A 18 11.72 -33.77 22.42
N LEU A 19 12.76 -34.61 22.35
CA LEU A 19 14.12 -34.15 22.08
C LEU A 19 14.28 -33.65 20.63
N THR A 20 13.66 -34.31 19.66
CA THR A 20 13.66 -33.86 18.26
C THR A 20 12.87 -32.57 18.03
N ARG A 21 11.81 -32.34 18.81
CA ARG A 21 10.97 -31.13 18.75
C ARG A 21 11.53 -29.95 19.55
N SER A 22 12.59 -30.17 20.32
CA SER A 22 13.16 -29.18 21.23
C SER A 22 14.55 -28.75 20.77
N ALA A 23 14.97 -27.52 21.11
CA ALA A 23 16.26 -26.96 20.67
C ALA A 23 17.48 -27.53 21.44
N GLY A 24 17.28 -28.56 22.27
CA GLY A 24 18.32 -29.23 23.04
C GLY A 24 17.78 -30.01 24.24
N LEU A 25 18.66 -30.71 24.95
CA LEU A 25 18.31 -31.56 26.11
C LEU A 25 17.57 -30.79 27.21
N VAL A 26 17.93 -29.54 27.46
CA VAL A 26 17.36 -28.71 28.55
C VAL A 26 15.90 -28.37 28.25
N ASP A 27 15.59 -28.01 27.02
CA ASP A 27 14.21 -27.69 26.61
C ASP A 27 13.33 -28.94 26.57
N ALA A 28 13.87 -30.06 26.09
CA ALA A 28 13.18 -31.34 26.10
C ALA A 28 12.88 -31.80 27.53
N ALA A 29 13.86 -31.68 28.43
CA ALA A 29 13.73 -32.01 29.86
C ALA A 29 12.63 -31.19 30.54
N LYS A 30 12.60 -29.88 30.29
CA LYS A 30 11.60 -28.97 30.87
C LYS A 30 10.17 -29.35 30.46
N LYS A 31 9.96 -29.72 29.20
CA LYS A 31 8.64 -30.14 28.70
C LYS A 31 8.23 -31.54 29.15
N LEU A 32 9.19 -32.43 29.37
CA LEU A 32 8.96 -33.79 29.89
C LEU A 32 8.82 -33.83 31.42
N GLY A 33 9.17 -32.77 32.13
CA GLY A 33 9.14 -32.72 33.60
C GLY A 33 10.20 -33.62 34.26
N ILE A 34 11.33 -33.88 33.57
CA ILE A 34 12.43 -34.71 34.07
C ILE A 34 13.77 -33.96 33.94
N ASP A 35 14.83 -34.45 34.58
CA ASP A 35 16.15 -33.82 34.46
C ASP A 35 16.82 -34.11 33.10
N HIS A 36 17.58 -33.13 32.58
CA HIS A 36 18.29 -33.22 31.29
C HIS A 36 19.31 -34.37 31.23
N SER A 37 19.93 -34.75 32.37
CA SER A 37 20.79 -35.94 32.45
C SER A 37 19.98 -37.24 32.26
N THR A 38 18.71 -37.24 32.66
CA THR A 38 17.78 -38.37 32.49
C THR A 38 17.34 -38.50 31.04
N VAL A 39 17.09 -37.38 30.33
CA VAL A 39 16.83 -37.37 28.88
C VAL A 39 18.02 -37.97 28.12
N SER A 40 19.24 -37.48 28.39
CA SER A 40 20.48 -37.99 27.75
C SER A 40 20.72 -39.48 28.01
N ARG A 41 20.48 -39.95 29.24
CA ARG A 41 20.63 -41.36 29.62
C ARG A 41 19.58 -42.24 28.94
N ARG A 42 18.31 -41.82 28.92
CA ARG A 42 17.23 -42.56 28.22
C ARG A 42 17.48 -42.65 26.72
N MET A 43 17.98 -41.59 26.08
CA MET A 43 18.33 -41.62 24.65
C MET A 43 19.49 -42.56 24.33
N ARG A 44 20.54 -42.60 25.15
CA ARG A 44 21.62 -43.60 24.98
C ARG A 44 21.10 -45.03 25.08
N LYS A 45 20.31 -45.31 26.12
CA LYS A 45 19.70 -46.63 26.31
C LYS A 45 18.76 -46.99 25.16
N PHE A 46 18.07 -46.01 24.59
CA PHE A 46 17.19 -46.19 23.45
C PHE A 46 17.96 -46.49 22.16
N GLU A 47 19.03 -45.76 21.88
CA GLU A 47 19.94 -46.06 20.75
C GLU A 47 20.59 -47.45 20.88
N GLU A 48 20.97 -47.87 22.08
CA GLU A 48 21.46 -49.23 22.36
C GLU A 48 20.38 -50.30 22.13
N GLN A 49 19.13 -50.00 22.47
CA GLN A 49 17.99 -50.90 22.27
C GLN A 49 17.63 -51.05 20.79
N VAL A 50 17.67 -49.96 20.03
CA VAL A 50 17.41 -49.93 18.57
C VAL A 50 18.63 -50.44 17.78
N GLY A 51 19.83 -50.41 18.37
CA GLY A 51 21.07 -50.90 17.78
C GLY A 51 21.71 -49.93 16.78
N THR A 52 21.32 -48.64 16.80
CA THR A 52 21.88 -47.59 15.95
C THR A 52 21.87 -46.25 16.67
N GLN A 53 22.78 -45.35 16.27
CA GLN A 53 22.72 -43.95 16.73
C GLN A 53 21.58 -43.22 16.02
N LEU A 54 20.78 -42.52 16.81
CA LEU A 54 19.62 -41.76 16.35
C LEU A 54 19.92 -40.26 16.34
N PHE A 55 20.89 -39.81 17.14
CA PHE A 55 21.39 -38.43 17.13
C PHE A 55 22.90 -38.36 16.94
N ASP A 56 23.34 -37.44 16.08
CA ASP A 56 24.70 -36.92 16.09
C ASP A 56 24.84 -35.87 17.21
N ARG A 57 25.87 -36.03 18.04
CA ARG A 57 26.13 -35.22 19.23
C ARG A 57 27.37 -34.38 18.97
N ASN A 58 27.16 -33.20 18.41
CA ASN A 58 28.21 -32.26 18.08
C ASN A 58 28.03 -30.94 18.85
N TYR A 59 28.99 -30.03 18.73
CA TYR A 59 29.02 -28.73 19.46
C TYR A 59 27.84 -27.80 19.12
N VAL A 60 27.03 -28.16 18.13
CA VAL A 60 25.85 -27.44 17.65
C VAL A 60 24.55 -27.99 18.26
N GLY A 61 24.57 -29.17 18.89
CA GLY A 61 23.43 -29.75 19.60
C GLY A 61 23.18 -31.23 19.28
N TYR A 62 21.93 -31.65 19.45
CA TYR A 62 21.45 -32.98 19.09
C TYR A 62 20.76 -32.91 17.72
N GLN A 63 21.41 -33.40 16.66
CA GLN A 63 20.83 -33.49 15.31
C GLN A 63 20.50 -34.94 14.97
N LEU A 64 19.41 -35.17 14.25
CA LEU A 64 19.02 -36.53 13.87
C LEU A 64 19.97 -37.12 12.84
N THR A 65 20.35 -38.38 13.03
CA THR A 65 20.99 -39.20 11.99
C THR A 65 19.97 -39.59 10.91
N PRO A 66 20.38 -40.12 9.75
CA PRO A 66 19.45 -40.70 8.78
C PRO A 66 18.54 -41.79 9.37
N GLU A 67 19.05 -42.58 10.31
CA GLU A 67 18.30 -43.59 11.07
C GLU A 67 17.32 -42.94 12.04
N GLY A 68 17.72 -41.84 12.69
CA GLY A 68 16.84 -41.02 13.52
C GLY A 68 15.66 -40.44 12.73
N HIS A 69 15.90 -39.93 11.52
CA HIS A 69 14.82 -39.46 10.63
C HIS A 69 13.86 -40.59 10.24
N ARG A 70 14.37 -41.81 9.99
CA ARG A 70 13.52 -42.97 9.71
C ARG A 70 12.68 -43.39 10.91
N LEU A 71 13.25 -43.35 12.12
CA LEU A 71 12.51 -43.67 13.35
C LEU A 71 11.42 -42.64 13.66
N MET A 72 11.63 -41.37 13.29
CA MET A 72 10.67 -40.29 13.52
C MET A 72 9.28 -40.61 12.97
N GLU A 73 9.19 -41.11 11.74
CA GLU A 73 7.91 -41.41 11.10
C GLU A 73 7.11 -42.46 11.89
N TYR A 74 7.79 -43.48 12.42
CA TYR A 74 7.16 -44.50 13.27
C TYR A 74 6.82 -43.96 14.66
N ALA A 75 7.73 -43.19 15.25
CA ALA A 75 7.58 -42.63 16.59
C ALA A 75 6.36 -41.72 16.70
N GLU A 76 6.19 -40.82 15.74
CA GLU A 76 5.05 -39.91 15.76
C GLU A 76 3.73 -40.64 15.43
N SER A 77 3.76 -41.74 14.66
CA SER A 77 2.57 -42.58 14.41
C SER A 77 2.14 -43.31 15.68
N MET A 78 3.10 -43.78 16.49
CA MET A 78 2.84 -44.34 17.82
C MET A 78 2.23 -43.28 18.76
N GLU A 79 2.72 -42.03 18.74
CA GLU A 79 2.14 -40.94 19.54
C GLU A 79 0.69 -40.66 19.17
N SER A 80 0.41 -40.56 17.87
CA SER A 80 -0.95 -40.34 17.37
C SER A 80 -1.90 -41.48 17.79
N THR A 81 -1.42 -42.72 17.79
CA THR A 81 -2.22 -43.90 18.17
C THR A 81 -2.52 -43.92 19.67
N VAL A 82 -1.54 -43.60 20.51
CA VAL A 82 -1.73 -43.50 21.96
C VAL A 82 -2.70 -42.37 22.30
N PHE A 83 -2.61 -41.24 21.61
CA PHE A 83 -3.53 -40.12 21.81
C PHE A 83 -4.97 -40.50 21.44
N ALA A 84 -5.18 -41.12 20.27
CA ALA A 84 -6.49 -41.61 19.84
C ALA A 84 -7.07 -42.65 20.81
N ALA A 85 -6.27 -43.60 21.30
CA ALA A 85 -6.70 -44.58 22.28
C ALA A 85 -7.07 -43.94 23.64
N THR A 86 -6.38 -42.86 24.03
CA THR A 86 -6.68 -42.13 25.27
C THR A 86 -8.01 -41.38 25.16
N GLU A 87 -8.33 -40.84 23.99
CA GLU A 87 -9.63 -40.23 23.71
C GLU A 87 -10.76 -41.28 23.66
N GLU A 88 -10.50 -42.45 23.08
CA GLU A 88 -11.49 -43.53 22.94
C GLU A 88 -11.82 -44.23 24.27
N LEU A 89 -10.82 -44.39 25.15
CA LEU A 89 -10.97 -45.02 26.47
C LEU A 89 -11.48 -44.05 27.56
N GLY A 90 -11.56 -42.75 27.27
CA GLY A 90 -12.18 -41.76 28.14
C GLY A 90 -13.70 -41.93 28.19
N GLU A 91 -14.25 -42.32 29.34
CA GLU A 91 -15.66 -42.62 29.56
C GLU A 91 -16.67 -41.65 28.90
N HIS A 92 -17.66 -42.26 28.26
CA HIS A 92 -18.72 -41.72 27.39
C HIS A 92 -19.75 -40.78 28.04
N ASN A 93 -19.40 -39.91 28.98
CA ASN A 93 -20.36 -38.90 29.48
C ASN A 93 -19.77 -37.59 30.00
N ARG A 94 -18.67 -37.12 29.40
CA ARG A 94 -18.25 -35.73 29.57
C ARG A 94 -18.66 -34.93 28.34
N LEU A 95 -19.33 -33.80 28.59
CA LEU A 95 -19.59 -32.77 27.60
C LEU A 95 -18.32 -32.56 26.77
N LEU A 96 -18.41 -32.79 25.45
CA LEU A 96 -17.28 -32.61 24.55
C LEU A 96 -16.70 -31.21 24.78
N SER A 97 -15.43 -31.14 25.18
CA SER A 97 -14.79 -29.91 25.64
C SER A 97 -13.29 -29.92 25.37
N GLY A 98 -12.70 -28.76 25.11
CA GLY A 98 -11.28 -28.61 24.75
C GLY A 98 -11.05 -27.67 23.57
N GLN A 99 -9.78 -27.38 23.27
CA GLN A 99 -9.38 -26.54 22.15
C GLN A 99 -8.92 -27.42 20.98
N VAL A 100 -9.43 -27.17 19.78
CA VAL A 100 -9.08 -27.88 18.54
C VAL A 100 -8.61 -26.87 17.51
N ARG A 101 -7.35 -26.95 17.10
CA ARG A 101 -6.79 -26.13 16.03
C ARG A 101 -7.00 -26.83 14.70
N LEU A 102 -7.82 -26.23 13.85
CA LEU A 102 -8.13 -26.75 12.52
C LEU A 102 -7.42 -25.90 11.46
N GLY A 103 -6.37 -26.44 10.85
CA GLY A 103 -5.73 -25.85 9.68
C GLY A 103 -6.52 -26.15 8.42
N ALA A 104 -6.77 -25.16 7.58
CA ALA A 104 -7.40 -25.37 6.28
C ALA A 104 -6.91 -24.35 5.25
N THR A 105 -7.10 -24.66 3.97
CA THR A 105 -6.87 -23.68 2.90
C THR A 105 -7.80 -22.48 3.06
N GLU A 106 -7.32 -21.27 2.79
CA GLU A 106 -8.06 -20.02 3.03
C GLU A 106 -9.52 -20.06 2.55
N GLY A 107 -9.77 -20.48 1.31
CA GLY A 107 -11.12 -20.53 0.76
C GLY A 107 -12.01 -21.56 1.44
N PHE A 108 -11.52 -22.78 1.65
CA PHE A 108 -12.30 -23.84 2.30
C PHE A 108 -12.55 -23.52 3.77
N GLY A 109 -11.53 -23.00 4.46
CA GLY A 109 -11.63 -22.48 5.81
C GLY A 109 -12.67 -21.37 5.93
N ALA A 110 -12.47 -20.27 5.21
CA ALA A 110 -13.30 -19.07 5.37
C ALA A 110 -14.74 -19.24 4.86
N VAL A 111 -14.96 -20.05 3.81
CA VAL A 111 -16.27 -20.12 3.12
C VAL A 111 -17.07 -21.38 3.46
N VAL A 112 -16.41 -22.52 3.71
CA VAL A 112 -17.10 -23.80 3.96
C VAL A 112 -17.06 -24.18 5.44
N LEU A 113 -15.86 -24.19 6.04
CA LEU A 113 -15.69 -24.61 7.42
C LEU A 113 -16.22 -23.58 8.40
N ALA A 114 -15.90 -22.28 8.24
CA ALA A 114 -16.27 -21.27 9.22
C ALA A 114 -17.79 -21.22 9.52
N PRO A 115 -18.70 -21.26 8.52
CA PRO A 115 -20.14 -21.31 8.80
C PRO A 115 -20.58 -22.59 9.54
N HIS A 116 -19.98 -23.74 9.24
CA HIS A 116 -20.34 -25.02 9.84
C HIS A 116 -19.73 -25.18 11.24
N LEU A 117 -18.52 -24.67 11.44
CA LEU A 117 -17.85 -24.59 12.74
C LEU A 117 -18.57 -23.63 13.67
N ALA A 118 -19.15 -22.54 13.17
CA ALA A 118 -20.02 -21.69 13.98
C ALA A 118 -21.24 -22.47 14.52
N GLN A 119 -21.89 -23.28 13.68
CA GLN A 119 -23.00 -24.16 14.11
C GLN A 119 -22.52 -25.28 15.06
N PHE A 120 -21.34 -25.86 14.79
CA PHE A 120 -20.73 -26.88 15.63
C PHE A 120 -20.39 -26.35 17.02
N CYS A 121 -19.72 -25.20 17.12
CA CYS A 121 -19.41 -24.55 18.40
C CYS A 121 -20.70 -24.09 19.12
N GLY A 122 -21.75 -23.70 18.37
CA GLY A 122 -23.07 -23.44 18.94
C GLY A 122 -23.73 -24.70 19.53
N ARG A 123 -23.54 -25.85 18.91
CA ARG A 123 -24.05 -27.16 19.38
C ARG A 123 -23.20 -27.76 20.49
N TYR A 124 -21.89 -27.46 20.52
CA TYR A 124 -20.91 -27.97 21.48
C TYR A 124 -20.15 -26.81 22.13
N PRO A 125 -20.77 -26.08 23.07
CA PRO A 125 -20.29 -24.78 23.57
C PRO A 125 -19.01 -24.86 24.41
N HIS A 126 -18.59 -26.07 24.81
CA HIS A 126 -17.37 -26.28 25.58
C HIS A 126 -16.17 -26.67 24.70
N ILE A 127 -16.37 -26.83 23.38
CA ILE A 127 -15.31 -27.00 22.39
C ILE A 127 -14.98 -25.65 21.76
N SER A 128 -13.73 -25.24 21.82
CA SER A 128 -13.20 -24.07 21.14
C SER A 128 -12.43 -24.51 19.90
N VAL A 129 -12.74 -23.93 18.73
CA VAL A 129 -12.07 -24.28 17.48
C VAL A 129 -11.30 -23.08 16.94
N ASP A 130 -9.98 -23.19 16.86
CA ASP A 130 -9.14 -22.21 16.17
C ASP A 130 -9.04 -22.60 14.70
N LEU A 131 -9.74 -21.87 13.84
CA LEU A 131 -9.68 -22.09 12.39
C LEU A 131 -8.53 -21.27 11.77
N ILE A 132 -7.47 -21.96 11.35
CA ILE A 132 -6.33 -21.34 10.69
C ILE A 132 -6.55 -21.44 9.17
N ALA A 133 -7.27 -20.47 8.62
CA ALA A 133 -7.59 -20.36 7.20
C ALA A 133 -6.59 -19.43 6.50
N VAL A 134 -5.54 -20.02 5.90
CA VAL A 134 -4.46 -19.26 5.27
C VAL A 134 -4.11 -19.84 3.90
N PRO A 135 -3.57 -19.05 2.96
CA PRO A 135 -3.11 -19.55 1.67
C PRO A 135 -1.70 -20.16 1.81
N ARG A 136 -1.54 -21.13 2.72
CA ARG A 136 -0.32 -21.96 2.90
C ARG A 136 -0.66 -23.29 3.59
N PHE A 137 0.23 -24.27 3.48
CA PHE A 137 0.14 -25.48 4.32
C PHE A 137 0.33 -25.12 5.81
N VAL A 138 -0.48 -25.77 6.65
CA VAL A 138 -0.41 -25.69 8.10
C VAL A 138 0.26 -26.97 8.60
N SER A 139 1.31 -26.85 9.43
CA SER A 139 2.12 -27.99 9.84
C SER A 139 1.57 -28.66 11.09
N LEU A 140 1.11 -29.90 10.96
CA LEU A 140 0.68 -30.75 12.10
C LEU A 140 1.87 -31.19 12.96
N SER A 141 3.01 -31.56 12.36
CA SER A 141 4.23 -31.97 13.09
C SER A 141 4.84 -30.84 13.94
N LYS A 142 4.66 -29.57 13.51
CA LYS A 142 5.05 -28.38 14.29
C LYS A 142 3.95 -27.88 15.23
N ARG A 143 2.84 -28.62 15.38
CA ARG A 143 1.65 -28.27 16.17
C ARG A 143 1.06 -26.90 15.82
N GLU A 144 1.18 -26.48 14.55
CA GLU A 144 0.45 -25.30 14.08
C GLU A 144 -1.06 -25.57 14.04
N ALA A 145 -1.47 -26.84 13.85
CA ALA A 145 -2.84 -27.31 13.98
C ALA A 145 -2.87 -28.73 14.56
N ASP A 146 -4.01 -29.13 15.11
CA ASP A 146 -4.31 -30.50 15.58
C ASP A 146 -4.90 -31.35 14.45
N VAL A 147 -5.72 -30.72 13.60
CA VAL A 147 -6.29 -31.33 12.40
C VAL A 147 -6.05 -30.40 11.21
N ALA A 148 -5.59 -30.93 10.09
CA ALA A 148 -5.37 -30.15 8.87
C ALA A 148 -6.19 -30.73 7.73
N ILE A 149 -6.96 -29.87 7.08
CA ILE A 149 -7.69 -30.18 5.85
C ILE A 149 -6.90 -29.58 4.70
N SER A 150 -6.09 -30.42 4.06
CA SER A 150 -5.30 -30.09 2.89
C SER A 150 -5.95 -30.58 1.60
N ILE A 151 -5.53 -29.97 0.50
CA ILE A 151 -5.93 -30.33 -0.87
C ILE A 151 -5.03 -31.42 -1.48
N GLU A 152 -3.85 -31.64 -0.90
CA GLU A 152 -2.92 -32.69 -1.27
C GLU A 152 -2.73 -33.69 -0.12
N ARG A 153 -2.43 -34.94 -0.44
CA ARG A 153 -2.05 -35.94 0.57
C ARG A 153 -0.62 -35.65 1.06
N PRO A 154 -0.38 -35.53 2.38
CA PRO A 154 0.98 -35.40 2.90
C PRO A 154 1.86 -36.56 2.42
N LEU A 155 3.00 -36.26 1.79
CA LEU A 155 3.91 -37.26 1.19
C LEU A 155 4.85 -37.90 2.22
N SER A 156 5.07 -37.24 3.35
CA SER A 156 5.90 -37.72 4.46
C SER A 156 5.32 -37.23 5.77
N GLY A 157 5.56 -38.02 6.81
CA GLY A 157 5.07 -37.75 8.15
C GLY A 157 3.97 -38.71 8.63
N PRO A 158 3.77 -38.75 9.95
CA PRO A 158 3.09 -39.78 10.74
C PRO A 158 1.57 -39.57 10.83
N TYR A 159 0.97 -38.96 9.81
CA TYR A 159 -0.40 -38.46 9.94
C TYR A 159 -1.42 -39.56 9.74
N VAL A 160 -2.46 -39.57 10.57
CA VAL A 160 -3.68 -40.32 10.26
C VAL A 160 -4.43 -39.55 9.18
N VAL A 161 -4.31 -40.02 7.94
CA VAL A 161 -4.91 -39.35 6.77
C VAL A 161 -6.16 -40.09 6.34
N THR A 162 -7.30 -39.42 6.48
CA THR A 162 -8.57 -39.85 5.89
C THR A 162 -8.90 -38.95 4.71
N LYS A 163 -9.26 -39.56 3.58
CA LYS A 163 -9.81 -38.83 2.44
C LYS A 163 -11.21 -38.36 2.80
N LEU A 164 -11.40 -37.05 2.96
CA LEU A 164 -12.70 -36.47 3.30
C LEU A 164 -13.64 -36.43 2.09
N SER A 165 -13.13 -36.00 0.94
CA SER A 165 -13.86 -35.95 -0.32
C SER A 165 -12.91 -35.76 -1.49
N ASP A 166 -13.41 -35.89 -2.71
CA ASP A 166 -12.71 -35.42 -3.90
C ASP A 166 -12.74 -33.88 -3.92
N TYR A 167 -11.58 -33.26 -3.89
CA TYR A 167 -11.45 -31.82 -4.11
C TYR A 167 -11.30 -31.55 -5.61
N ARG A 168 -12.30 -30.88 -6.20
CA ARG A 168 -12.29 -30.55 -7.63
C ARG A 168 -12.29 -29.05 -7.81
N LEU A 169 -11.19 -28.53 -8.34
CA LEU A 169 -11.14 -27.16 -8.84
C LEU A 169 -11.85 -27.12 -10.18
N LYS A 170 -12.77 -26.19 -10.30
CA LYS A 170 -13.40 -25.87 -11.57
C LYS A 170 -13.13 -24.41 -11.86
N LEU A 171 -13.15 -24.08 -13.13
CA LEU A 171 -13.18 -22.70 -13.53
C LEU A 171 -14.56 -22.15 -13.28
N TYR A 172 -14.58 -21.10 -12.47
CA TYR A 172 -15.79 -20.35 -12.18
C TYR A 172 -15.62 -19.00 -12.81
N ALA A 173 -16.54 -18.74 -13.70
CA ALA A 173 -16.74 -17.44 -14.26
C ALA A 173 -18.08 -16.96 -13.71
N THR A 174 -18.18 -15.66 -13.46
CA THR A 174 -19.50 -15.11 -13.17
C THR A 174 -20.42 -15.46 -14.34
N PRO A 175 -21.72 -15.65 -14.14
CA PRO A 175 -22.65 -15.85 -15.26
C PRO A 175 -22.54 -14.73 -16.31
N ALA A 176 -21.96 -13.58 -15.95
CA ALA A 176 -21.51 -12.61 -16.93
C ALA A 176 -20.49 -13.03 -17.87
N TYR A 177 -19.44 -13.49 -17.23
CA TYR A 177 -18.26 -13.81 -17.91
C TYR A 177 -18.67 -14.91 -18.88
N LEU A 178 -19.33 -15.98 -18.43
CA LEU A 178 -19.86 -17.00 -19.32
C LEU A 178 -20.89 -16.52 -20.37
N ALA A 179 -21.81 -15.61 -20.05
CA ALA A 179 -22.87 -15.20 -20.99
C ALA A 179 -22.40 -14.20 -22.05
N ARG A 180 -21.37 -13.43 -21.73
CA ARG A 180 -20.79 -12.43 -22.61
C ARG A 180 -19.46 -12.88 -23.16
N HIS A 181 -19.06 -14.10 -22.78
CA HIS A 181 -17.97 -14.85 -23.35
C HIS A 181 -18.42 -15.98 -24.27
N ALA A 182 -17.57 -16.43 -25.20
CA ALA A 182 -17.88 -17.58 -26.03
C ALA A 182 -18.10 -18.82 -25.14
N PRO A 183 -19.05 -19.72 -25.44
CA PRO A 183 -19.30 -20.91 -24.63
C PRO A 183 -18.02 -21.75 -24.54
N ILE A 184 -17.46 -21.84 -23.32
CA ILE A 184 -16.30 -22.68 -23.05
C ILE A 184 -16.78 -24.12 -23.06
N THR A 185 -16.64 -24.77 -24.21
CA THR A 185 -17.05 -26.17 -24.45
C THR A 185 -15.84 -27.10 -24.53
N SER A 186 -14.63 -26.55 -24.64
CA SER A 186 -13.36 -27.26 -24.57
C SER A 186 -12.29 -26.43 -23.85
N LEU A 187 -11.26 -27.09 -23.31
CA LEU A 187 -10.21 -26.43 -22.53
C LEU A 187 -9.35 -25.46 -23.35
N ALA A 188 -9.10 -25.76 -24.63
CA ALA A 188 -8.31 -24.88 -25.51
C ALA A 188 -8.92 -23.47 -25.66
N GLN A 189 -10.24 -23.35 -25.50
CA GLN A 189 -10.94 -22.07 -25.61
C GLN A 189 -10.67 -21.16 -24.42
N LEU A 190 -10.17 -21.68 -23.30
CA LEU A 190 -9.85 -20.88 -22.13
C LEU A 190 -8.69 -19.91 -22.37
N ALA A 191 -7.84 -20.15 -23.37
CA ALA A 191 -6.79 -19.22 -23.80
C ALA A 191 -7.33 -17.82 -24.16
N GLN A 192 -8.57 -17.75 -24.64
CA GLN A 192 -9.21 -16.52 -25.13
C GLN A 192 -9.91 -15.73 -24.02
N HIS A 193 -9.83 -16.22 -22.78
CA HIS A 193 -10.61 -15.76 -21.64
C HIS A 193 -9.63 -15.17 -20.61
N PRO A 194 -9.77 -13.89 -20.20
CA PRO A 194 -8.90 -13.33 -19.17
C PRO A 194 -9.19 -14.01 -17.84
N ILE A 195 -8.24 -14.78 -17.35
CA ILE A 195 -8.40 -15.62 -16.18
C ILE A 195 -7.88 -14.91 -14.93
N ILE A 196 -8.66 -15.09 -13.88
CA ILE A 196 -8.28 -14.67 -12.55
C ILE A 196 -7.80 -15.91 -11.84
N GLY A 197 -6.55 -15.87 -11.44
CA GLY A 197 -5.84 -17.02 -10.92
C GLY A 197 -5.01 -16.67 -9.72
N TYR A 198 -4.33 -17.69 -9.21
CA TYR A 198 -3.33 -17.46 -8.20
C TYR A 198 -2.15 -16.69 -8.79
N VAL A 199 -1.39 -16.03 -7.92
CA VAL A 199 -0.04 -15.63 -8.27
C VAL A 199 0.77 -16.93 -8.29
N ASP A 200 1.10 -17.45 -9.46
CA ASP A 200 1.49 -18.86 -9.62
C ASP A 200 2.80 -19.26 -8.86
N ASP A 201 3.76 -18.38 -8.49
CA ASP A 201 4.83 -18.77 -7.51
C ASP A 201 4.44 -18.59 -6.06
N LEU A 202 3.47 -17.73 -5.76
CA LEU A 202 3.06 -17.55 -4.36
C LEU A 202 2.00 -18.56 -3.97
N VAL A 203 1.53 -19.37 -4.94
CA VAL A 203 0.67 -20.50 -4.67
C VAL A 203 1.46 -21.60 -3.97
N PHE A 204 0.92 -22.08 -2.87
CA PHE A 204 1.62 -22.96 -1.92
C PHE A 204 1.47 -24.45 -2.23
N SER A 205 0.64 -24.80 -3.21
CA SER A 205 0.24 -26.16 -3.57
C SER A 205 0.29 -26.31 -5.09
N ALA A 206 0.86 -27.41 -5.58
CA ALA A 206 0.98 -27.67 -7.02
C ALA A 206 -0.41 -27.90 -7.64
N GLU A 207 -1.35 -28.45 -6.87
CA GLU A 207 -2.73 -28.70 -7.24
C GLU A 207 -3.49 -27.38 -7.48
N LEU A 208 -3.04 -26.25 -6.89
CA LEU A 208 -3.57 -24.91 -7.14
C LEU A 208 -2.92 -24.21 -8.37
N ARG A 209 -1.88 -24.80 -8.98
CA ARG A 209 -1.33 -24.42 -10.31
C ARG A 209 -2.08 -25.10 -11.45
N TYR A 210 -3.36 -25.34 -11.27
CA TYR A 210 -4.19 -26.02 -12.27
C TYR A 210 -4.24 -25.23 -13.59
N MET A 211 -3.93 -23.92 -13.58
CA MET A 211 -3.98 -23.10 -14.79
C MET A 211 -2.90 -23.42 -15.82
N ASP A 212 -1.76 -23.96 -15.42
CA ASP A 212 -0.71 -24.40 -16.35
C ASP A 212 -1.16 -25.62 -17.17
N ASN A 213 -2.07 -26.42 -16.61
CA ASN A 213 -2.61 -27.61 -17.29
C ASN A 213 -3.98 -27.36 -17.93
N VAL A 214 -4.77 -26.44 -17.39
CA VAL A 214 -6.17 -26.20 -17.79
C VAL A 214 -6.30 -25.06 -18.80
N ALA A 215 -5.50 -24.00 -18.67
CA ALA A 215 -5.53 -22.83 -19.55
C ALA A 215 -4.15 -22.12 -19.57
N PRO A 216 -3.08 -22.81 -20.04
CA PRO A 216 -1.72 -22.27 -19.99
C PRO A 216 -1.58 -20.96 -20.75
N ASP A 217 -2.27 -20.84 -21.88
CA ASP A 217 -2.13 -19.72 -22.80
C ASP A 217 -3.13 -18.57 -22.54
N SER A 218 -3.80 -18.55 -21.38
CA SER A 218 -4.84 -17.56 -21.08
C SER A 218 -4.34 -16.35 -20.29
N LEU A 219 -4.67 -15.15 -20.76
CA LEU A 219 -4.26 -13.88 -20.16
C LEU A 219 -4.67 -13.78 -18.68
N ARG A 220 -3.72 -13.51 -17.79
CA ARG A 220 -3.98 -13.47 -16.34
C ARG A 220 -4.21 -12.04 -15.88
N ALA A 221 -5.44 -11.56 -16.12
CA ALA A 221 -5.80 -10.15 -15.94
C ALA A 221 -5.72 -9.66 -14.47
N PHE A 222 -5.87 -10.58 -13.51
CA PHE A 222 -5.65 -10.30 -12.10
C PHE A 222 -5.20 -11.57 -11.40
N ARG A 223 -4.11 -11.47 -10.64
CA ARG A 223 -3.60 -12.58 -9.84
C ARG A 223 -3.52 -12.18 -8.39
N SER A 224 -3.88 -13.10 -7.50
CA SER A 224 -3.76 -12.91 -6.05
C SER A 224 -3.46 -14.24 -5.36
N THR A 225 -2.66 -14.21 -4.30
CA THR A 225 -2.44 -15.39 -3.43
C THR A 225 -3.67 -15.80 -2.65
N SER A 226 -4.57 -14.83 -2.42
CA SER A 226 -5.84 -15.06 -1.75
C SER A 226 -6.92 -15.39 -2.77
N VAL A 227 -7.57 -16.53 -2.57
CA VAL A 227 -8.72 -16.98 -3.39
C VAL A 227 -9.93 -16.08 -3.16
N ILE A 228 -10.01 -15.46 -1.98
CA ILE A 228 -11.04 -14.48 -1.65
C ILE A 228 -10.82 -13.18 -2.42
N ALA A 229 -9.57 -12.71 -2.52
CA ALA A 229 -9.26 -11.54 -3.35
C ALA A 229 -9.41 -11.84 -4.86
N GLN A 230 -9.08 -13.05 -5.33
CA GLN A 230 -9.43 -13.49 -6.69
C GLN A 230 -10.94 -13.45 -6.92
N TYR A 231 -11.73 -13.97 -5.98
CA TYR A 231 -13.20 -13.88 -6.03
C TYR A 231 -13.69 -12.43 -6.12
N HIS A 232 -13.10 -11.49 -5.37
CA HIS A 232 -13.48 -10.07 -5.43
C HIS A 232 -12.99 -9.34 -6.67
N ALA A 233 -11.83 -9.68 -7.20
CA ALA A 233 -11.32 -9.12 -8.44
C ALA A 233 -12.06 -9.65 -9.66
N ALA A 234 -12.50 -10.91 -9.61
CA ALA A 234 -13.47 -11.46 -10.56
C ALA A 234 -14.79 -10.68 -10.54
N ARG A 235 -14.98 -9.86 -9.52
CA ARG A 235 -16.07 -8.90 -9.48
C ARG A 235 -15.68 -7.49 -10.02
N ALA A 236 -14.43 -6.96 -10.08
CA ALA A 236 -14.10 -5.49 -9.92
C ALA A 236 -13.79 -4.47 -11.10
N GLY A 237 -12.75 -4.54 -11.98
CA GLY A 237 -12.46 -3.60 -13.15
C GLY A 237 -12.04 -2.09 -12.93
N LEU A 238 -11.15 -1.49 -13.78
CA LEU A 238 -10.27 -0.24 -13.73
C LEU A 238 -10.86 1.15 -14.22
N MET A 239 -10.78 2.32 -13.52
CA MET A 239 -11.25 3.70 -13.96
C MET A 239 -10.79 4.98 -13.15
N GLU A 240 -10.23 6.06 -13.75
CA GLU A 240 -10.03 7.43 -13.14
C GLU A 240 -10.16 8.65 -14.15
N GLY A 241 -10.34 9.91 -13.66
CA GLY A 241 -10.75 11.15 -14.40
C GLY A 241 -9.70 12.29 -14.59
N ALA A 242 -10.10 13.57 -14.65
CA ALA A 242 -9.18 14.71 -14.94
C ALA A 242 -8.13 14.95 -13.85
N GLY A 243 -6.88 15.25 -14.23
CA GLY A 243 -5.76 15.36 -13.29
C GLY A 243 -4.42 15.67 -13.97
N ALA A 244 -3.35 15.74 -13.16
CA ALA A 244 -2.00 16.00 -13.66
C ALA A 244 -1.50 14.84 -14.55
N PRO A 245 -0.71 15.11 -15.61
CA PRO A 245 -0.32 14.11 -16.60
C PRO A 245 0.69 13.06 -16.17
N SER A 246 1.09 13.04 -14.90
CA SER A 246 2.09 12.09 -14.38
C SER A 246 1.48 10.74 -14.02
N GLY A 247 0.48 10.71 -13.14
CA GLY A 247 -0.12 9.50 -12.60
C GLY A 247 -0.99 9.80 -11.39
N SER A 248 -1.61 8.76 -10.84
CA SER A 248 -2.55 8.89 -9.73
C SER A 248 -2.22 7.97 -8.56
N ILE A 249 -2.72 8.35 -7.39
CA ILE A 249 -2.58 7.59 -6.15
C ILE A 249 -3.98 7.21 -5.69
N ASN A 250 -4.30 5.92 -5.84
CA ASN A 250 -5.59 5.39 -5.38
C ASN A 250 -5.46 4.82 -3.96
N MET A 251 -6.32 5.28 -3.05
CA MET A 251 -6.39 4.80 -1.67
C MET A 251 -7.65 3.96 -1.45
N ILE A 252 -7.48 2.69 -1.10
CA ILE A 252 -8.59 1.76 -0.86
C ILE A 252 -8.87 1.64 0.63
N ARG A 253 -10.14 1.86 1.01
CA ARG A 253 -10.59 1.71 2.40
C ARG A 253 -10.79 0.24 2.75
N LYS A 254 -10.39 -0.11 3.98
CA LYS A 254 -10.64 -1.40 4.61
C LYS A 254 -12.15 -1.71 4.66
N ARG A 255 -12.59 -2.90 4.25
CA ARG A 255 -14.02 -3.30 4.29
C ARG A 255 -14.33 -4.21 5.51
N PRO A 256 -15.59 -4.29 5.97
CA PRO A 256 -16.00 -5.22 7.02
C PRO A 256 -15.75 -6.69 6.72
N THR A 257 -15.50 -7.47 7.77
CA THR A 257 -15.42 -8.94 7.74
C THR A 257 -16.62 -9.54 8.47
N ALA A 258 -17.08 -10.70 8.02
CA ALA A 258 -18.09 -11.46 8.75
C ALA A 258 -17.49 -12.14 10.00
N THR A 259 -16.20 -12.48 9.95
CA THR A 259 -15.47 -13.04 11.09
C THR A 259 -14.94 -11.92 12.00
N PRO A 260 -14.94 -12.13 13.33
CA PRO A 260 -14.27 -11.24 14.26
C PRO A 260 -12.80 -11.06 13.87
N LEU A 261 -12.36 -9.81 13.82
CA LEU A 261 -10.98 -9.42 13.61
C LEU A 261 -10.64 -8.34 14.62
N LEU A 262 -9.48 -8.43 15.27
CA LEU A 262 -8.95 -7.37 16.13
C LEU A 262 -7.46 -7.21 15.89
N ASN A 263 -7.04 -6.08 15.33
CA ASN A 263 -5.65 -5.68 15.27
C ASN A 263 -5.42 -4.51 16.24
N LEU A 264 -4.40 -4.64 17.07
CA LEU A 264 -3.89 -3.58 17.93
C LEU A 264 -2.42 -3.35 17.59
N SER A 265 -2.02 -2.09 17.45
CA SER A 265 -0.59 -1.75 17.35
C SER A 265 -0.21 -0.62 18.29
N ALA A 266 1.00 -0.71 18.82
CA ALA A 266 1.64 0.32 19.60
C ALA A 266 3.05 0.58 19.05
N HIS A 267 3.42 1.86 18.93
CA HIS A 267 4.71 2.29 18.42
C HIS A 267 5.37 3.27 19.38
N LEU A 268 6.68 3.15 19.54
CA LEU A 268 7.54 4.08 20.27
C LEU A 268 8.81 4.33 19.46
N GLY A 269 9.15 5.58 19.19
CA GLY A 269 10.31 5.92 18.36
C GLY A 269 11.10 7.14 18.81
N SER A 270 12.14 7.44 18.03
CA SER A 270 12.91 8.68 18.11
C SER A 270 11.98 9.89 18.16
N TRP A 271 12.39 10.94 18.90
CA TRP A 271 11.62 12.18 19.08
C TRP A 271 10.24 11.96 19.70
N LYS A 272 10.19 11.09 20.72
CA LYS A 272 8.98 10.76 21.47
C LYS A 272 7.79 10.34 20.58
N ASP A 273 8.05 9.80 19.39
CA ASP A 273 7.01 9.31 18.49
C ASP A 273 6.24 8.18 19.17
N ARG A 274 4.95 8.40 19.41
CA ARG A 274 4.05 7.46 20.07
C ARG A 274 2.84 7.30 19.18
N GLN A 275 2.50 6.06 18.83
CA GLN A 275 1.29 5.78 18.07
C GLN A 275 0.55 4.57 18.62
N LEU A 276 -0.77 4.66 18.69
CA LEU A 276 -1.67 3.56 19.00
C LEU A 276 -2.66 3.40 17.85
N THR A 277 -2.92 2.16 17.45
CA THR A 277 -3.97 1.85 16.49
C THR A 277 -4.84 0.69 16.98
N VAL A 278 -6.13 0.79 16.65
CA VAL A 278 -7.15 -0.23 16.89
C VAL A 278 -7.91 -0.43 15.60
N ASP A 279 -8.14 -1.66 15.20
CA ASP A 279 -8.92 -2.02 14.02
C ASP A 279 -9.70 -3.29 14.32
N ALA A 280 -11.02 -3.16 14.40
CA ALA A 280 -11.95 -4.21 14.77
C ALA A 280 -13.03 -4.37 13.71
N SER A 281 -13.40 -5.60 13.40
CA SER A 281 -14.47 -5.89 12.44
C SER A 281 -15.22 -7.15 12.80
N ASN A 282 -16.53 -7.19 12.53
CA ASN A 282 -17.38 -8.35 12.79
C ASN A 282 -18.71 -8.28 12.03
N ALA A 283 -19.45 -9.39 11.97
CA ALA A 283 -20.88 -9.39 11.73
C ALA A 283 -21.64 -8.61 12.83
N LEU A 284 -22.71 -7.91 12.45
CA LEU A 284 -23.59 -7.14 13.34
C LEU A 284 -24.96 -7.79 13.54
N ASN A 285 -25.25 -8.86 12.80
CA ASN A 285 -26.43 -9.68 12.97
C ASN A 285 -26.06 -11.17 12.85
N GLU A 286 -26.95 -12.04 13.33
CA GLU A 286 -26.72 -13.49 13.36
C GLU A 286 -26.52 -14.08 11.96
N SER A 287 -27.18 -13.53 10.93
CA SER A 287 -27.04 -14.01 9.55
C SER A 287 -25.74 -13.58 8.85
N GLY A 288 -24.97 -12.66 9.43
CA GLY A 288 -23.79 -12.06 8.80
C GLY A 288 -24.10 -11.21 7.56
N SER A 289 -25.38 -10.98 7.26
CA SER A 289 -25.81 -10.12 6.15
C SER A 289 -25.60 -8.64 6.43
N VAL A 290 -25.38 -8.27 7.70
CA VAL A 290 -24.95 -6.93 8.11
C VAL A 290 -23.59 -7.05 8.81
N ARG A 291 -22.60 -6.28 8.35
CA ARG A 291 -21.21 -6.33 8.84
C ARG A 291 -20.70 -4.93 9.17
N GLY A 292 -19.85 -4.84 10.19
CA GLY A 292 -19.28 -3.57 10.65
C GLY A 292 -17.76 -3.62 10.75
N ARG A 293 -17.12 -2.47 10.55
CA ARG A 293 -15.70 -2.27 10.86
C ARG A 293 -15.47 -0.90 11.48
N VAL A 294 -14.65 -0.85 12.52
CA VAL A 294 -14.19 0.37 13.15
C VAL A 294 -12.66 0.34 13.20
N ALA A 295 -12.03 1.43 12.77
CA ALA A 295 -10.60 1.61 12.96
C ALA A 295 -10.31 2.99 13.55
N ALA A 296 -9.39 3.06 14.50
CA ALA A 296 -8.95 4.30 15.12
C ALA A 296 -7.43 4.33 15.21
N SER A 297 -6.84 5.51 15.06
CA SER A 297 -5.43 5.74 15.33
C SER A 297 -5.23 7.07 16.04
N TRP A 298 -4.22 7.11 16.90
CA TRP A 298 -3.74 8.30 17.56
C TRP A 298 -2.22 8.28 17.54
N ARG A 299 -1.60 9.40 17.17
CA ARG A 299 -0.16 9.60 17.12
C ARG A 299 0.20 10.97 17.68
N ASP A 300 1.25 11.03 18.50
CA ASP A 300 1.88 12.26 18.98
C ASP A 300 3.40 12.08 18.85
N SER A 301 4.06 13.00 18.15
CA SER A 301 5.49 12.90 17.82
C SER A 301 6.13 14.26 17.78
N ASP A 302 7.22 14.43 18.51
CA ASP A 302 8.14 15.54 18.28
C ASP A 302 8.91 15.29 16.96
N SER A 303 9.50 16.34 16.40
CA SER A 303 10.42 16.26 15.27
C SER A 303 11.88 16.26 15.74
N PHE A 304 12.80 15.97 14.82
CA PHE A 304 14.21 16.30 15.02
C PHE A 304 14.48 17.80 14.91
N VAL A 305 13.57 18.55 14.30
CA VAL A 305 13.54 20.02 14.32
C VAL A 305 12.94 20.45 15.65
N ASP A 306 13.66 21.30 16.38
CA ASP A 306 13.24 21.78 17.69
C ASP A 306 11.86 22.45 17.60
N VAL A 307 11.11 22.40 18.71
CA VAL A 307 9.75 22.97 18.85
C VAL A 307 8.64 22.23 18.09
N VAL A 308 8.93 21.64 16.93
CA VAL A 308 7.91 21.01 16.08
C VAL A 308 7.35 19.76 16.74
N ASN A 309 6.03 19.74 16.93
CA ASN A 309 5.28 18.60 17.44
C ASN A 309 4.07 18.32 16.54
N ASN A 310 3.82 17.05 16.22
CA ASN A 310 2.75 16.60 15.33
C ASN A 310 1.81 15.64 16.05
N LYS A 311 0.53 16.01 16.11
CA LYS A 311 -0.56 15.22 16.68
C LYS A 311 -1.54 14.84 15.58
N ASN A 312 -1.74 13.54 15.37
CA ASN A 312 -2.65 13.02 14.36
C ASN A 312 -3.63 12.04 15.01
N SER A 313 -4.92 12.18 14.72
CA SER A 313 -5.92 11.18 15.07
C SER A 313 -6.82 10.88 13.89
N THR A 314 -7.25 9.63 13.78
CA THR A 314 -8.18 9.19 12.74
C THR A 314 -9.17 8.22 13.34
N VAL A 315 -10.45 8.37 13.00
CA VAL A 315 -11.52 7.42 13.30
C VAL A 315 -12.20 7.07 11.99
N TYR A 316 -12.49 5.79 11.80
CA TYR A 316 -13.13 5.22 10.64
C TYR A 316 -14.19 4.22 11.09
N ALA A 317 -15.38 4.29 10.49
CA ALA A 317 -16.43 3.31 10.69
C ALA A 317 -17.14 3.04 9.36
N ILE A 318 -17.56 1.79 9.15
CA ILE A 318 -18.35 1.40 7.99
C ILE A 318 -19.29 0.26 8.38
N VAL A 319 -20.50 0.30 7.82
CA VAL A 319 -21.48 -0.78 7.86
C VAL A 319 -21.80 -1.18 6.43
N GLU A 320 -21.84 -2.49 6.17
CA GLU A 320 -22.33 -3.07 4.94
C GLU A 320 -23.54 -3.94 5.20
N ALA A 321 -24.50 -3.93 4.28
CA ALA A 321 -25.66 -4.80 4.29
C ALA A 321 -25.85 -5.46 2.91
N ASP A 322 -26.06 -6.77 2.90
CA ASP A 322 -26.53 -7.51 1.73
C ASP A 322 -28.06 -7.33 1.62
N LEU A 323 -28.50 -6.39 0.78
CA LEU A 323 -29.92 -6.04 0.59
C LEU A 323 -30.69 -7.14 -0.12
N THR A 324 -30.01 -7.82 -1.04
CA THR A 324 -30.47 -9.04 -1.72
C THR A 324 -29.24 -9.95 -1.91
N PRO A 325 -29.41 -11.20 -2.37
CA PRO A 325 -28.26 -12.05 -2.69
C PRO A 325 -27.33 -11.44 -3.77
N SER A 326 -27.83 -10.55 -4.63
CA SER A 326 -27.06 -9.92 -5.72
C SER A 326 -26.68 -8.46 -5.46
N THR A 327 -27.21 -7.84 -4.41
CA THR A 327 -27.07 -6.41 -4.12
C THR A 327 -26.50 -6.17 -2.72
N THR A 328 -25.35 -5.51 -2.64
CA THR A 328 -24.72 -5.10 -1.38
C THR A 328 -24.65 -3.57 -1.32
N ALA A 329 -25.04 -3.00 -0.18
CA ALA A 329 -24.90 -1.58 0.11
C ALA A 329 -23.91 -1.36 1.25
N GLY A 330 -23.11 -0.29 1.18
CA GLY A 330 -22.21 0.14 2.23
C GLY A 330 -22.42 1.61 2.55
N ILE A 331 -22.35 1.97 3.83
CA ILE A 331 -22.28 3.36 4.29
C ILE A 331 -21.19 3.48 5.34
N GLY A 332 -20.38 4.51 5.26
CA GLY A 332 -19.31 4.73 6.22
C GLY A 332 -18.92 6.18 6.39
N PHE A 333 -18.10 6.38 7.41
CA PHE A 333 -17.62 7.67 7.84
C PHE A 333 -16.15 7.57 8.23
N SER A 334 -15.37 8.60 7.94
CA SER A 334 -14.05 8.80 8.54
C SER A 334 -13.85 10.24 8.97
N ARG A 335 -13.20 10.45 10.10
CA ARG A 335 -12.67 11.73 10.55
C ARG A 335 -11.19 11.63 10.77
N GLN A 336 -10.44 12.53 10.16
CA GLN A 336 -9.02 12.73 10.44
C GLN A 336 -8.82 14.13 11.00
N HIS A 337 -8.10 14.23 12.11
CA HIS A 337 -7.67 15.48 12.71
C HIS A 337 -6.15 15.48 12.80
N SER A 338 -5.51 16.55 12.34
CA SER A 338 -4.07 16.74 12.47
C SER A 338 -3.77 18.13 13.03
N ARG A 339 -2.84 18.21 13.97
CA ARG A 339 -2.29 19.46 14.49
C ARG A 339 -0.78 19.40 14.51
N THR A 340 -0.14 20.37 13.87
CA THR A 340 1.29 20.64 14.00
C THR A 340 1.45 21.88 14.86
N ASP A 341 2.10 21.76 16.00
CA ASP A 341 2.62 22.87 16.81
C ASP A 341 4.06 23.18 16.35
N GLY A 342 4.44 24.45 16.24
CA GLY A 342 5.73 24.84 15.68
C GLY A 342 5.81 24.60 14.17
N VAL A 343 5.20 25.46 13.35
CA VAL A 343 5.15 25.29 11.90
C VAL A 343 6.49 25.66 11.26
N PHE A 344 7.29 24.63 10.96
CA PHE A 344 8.58 24.80 10.31
C PHE A 344 8.44 25.08 8.80
N VAL A 345 8.87 26.26 8.36
CA VAL A 345 8.80 26.64 6.93
C VAL A 345 10.01 26.18 6.13
N GLY A 346 11.17 26.07 6.78
CA GLY A 346 12.46 25.71 6.18
C GLY A 346 13.58 26.64 6.67
N LEU A 347 14.81 26.30 6.30
CA LEU A 347 16.01 27.08 6.59
C LEU A 347 16.36 28.03 5.43
N PRO A 348 16.97 29.19 5.74
CA PRO A 348 17.48 30.10 4.73
C PRO A 348 18.79 29.58 4.11
N THR A 349 19.09 30.11 2.93
CA THR A 349 20.38 30.01 2.24
C THR A 349 21.12 31.33 2.29
N PHE A 350 22.43 31.35 2.04
CA PHE A 350 23.12 32.58 1.67
C PHE A 350 22.51 33.19 0.40
N ALA A 351 22.76 34.49 0.16
CA ALA A 351 22.18 35.19 -1.00
C ALA A 351 22.60 34.59 -2.36
N ASP A 352 23.75 33.91 -2.40
CA ASP A 352 24.25 33.18 -3.57
C ASP A 352 23.74 31.73 -3.67
N GLY A 353 22.92 31.28 -2.72
CA GLY A 353 22.34 29.93 -2.68
C GLY A 353 23.17 28.89 -1.94
N ARG A 354 24.36 29.23 -1.43
CA ARG A 354 25.11 28.31 -0.57
C ARG A 354 24.32 27.99 0.70
N HIS A 355 24.41 26.74 1.14
CA HIS A 355 23.86 26.29 2.42
C HIS A 355 24.53 27.07 3.57
N MET A 356 23.74 27.42 4.59
CA MET A 356 24.27 28.03 5.82
C MET A 356 24.82 27.01 6.82
N ASP A 357 24.68 25.70 6.54
CA ASP A 357 25.13 24.59 7.37
C ASP A 357 24.63 24.62 8.83
N LEU A 358 23.48 25.25 9.07
CA LEU A 358 22.81 25.30 10.37
C LEU A 358 22.52 23.88 10.90
N PRO A 359 22.52 23.66 12.23
CA PRO A 359 22.14 22.38 12.83
C PRO A 359 20.83 21.82 12.27
N ARG A 360 20.72 20.50 12.18
CA ARG A 360 19.50 19.82 11.69
C ARG A 360 18.26 20.14 12.54
N SER A 361 18.46 20.48 13.82
CA SER A 361 17.39 20.82 14.74
C SER A 361 16.92 22.27 14.66
N THR A 362 17.62 23.13 13.92
CA THR A 362 17.34 24.57 13.90
C THR A 362 15.89 24.87 13.48
N PHE A 363 15.20 25.63 14.34
CA PHE A 363 13.87 26.16 14.11
C PHE A 363 13.91 27.69 14.19
N LEU A 364 13.49 28.38 13.13
CA LEU A 364 13.60 29.85 13.02
C LEU A 364 12.25 30.57 13.08
N ASN A 365 11.16 29.83 13.27
CA ASN A 365 9.83 30.38 13.43
C ASN A 365 9.53 30.63 14.93
N ASN A 366 8.40 31.27 15.23
CA ASN A 366 7.90 31.38 16.60
C ASN A 366 7.26 30.06 17.07
N ALA A 367 7.46 29.73 18.35
CA ALA A 367 7.03 28.46 18.91
C ALA A 367 5.52 28.30 19.09
N ASP A 368 4.77 29.39 19.18
CA ASP A 368 3.31 29.41 19.27
C ASP A 368 2.59 29.33 17.91
N SER A 369 3.36 29.18 16.81
CA SER A 369 2.81 28.85 15.50
C SER A 369 2.12 27.48 15.50
N PHE A 370 1.07 27.33 14.69
CA PHE A 370 0.36 26.07 14.54
C PHE A 370 -0.28 25.90 13.17
N GLN A 371 -0.51 24.66 12.79
CA GLN A 371 -1.40 24.26 11.70
C GLN A 371 -2.36 23.19 12.19
N LYS A 372 -3.66 23.44 12.10
CA LYS A 372 -4.73 22.49 12.40
C LYS A 372 -5.44 22.14 11.11
N ARG A 373 -5.73 20.85 10.88
CA ARG A 373 -6.57 20.38 9.78
C ARG A 373 -7.58 19.35 10.28
N ASP A 374 -8.80 19.45 9.79
CA ASP A 374 -9.86 18.47 10.01
C ASP A 374 -10.35 18.01 8.63
N ASN A 375 -10.53 16.71 8.46
CA ASN A 375 -11.04 16.11 7.23
C ASN A 375 -12.11 15.07 7.61
N ASN A 376 -13.38 15.38 7.31
CA ASN A 376 -14.51 14.50 7.55
C ASN A 376 -15.01 13.96 6.22
N VAL A 377 -15.24 12.66 6.13
CA VAL A 377 -15.68 12.01 4.90
C VAL A 377 -16.86 11.11 5.23
N VAL A 378 -17.97 11.30 4.54
CA VAL A 378 -19.11 10.37 4.53
C VAL A 378 -19.18 9.76 3.15
N PHE A 379 -19.32 8.45 3.07
CA PHE A 379 -19.40 7.76 1.78
C PHE A 379 -20.42 6.64 1.82
N ALA A 380 -21.01 6.36 0.66
CA ALA A 380 -21.90 5.24 0.47
C ALA A 380 -21.65 4.61 -0.90
N ASP A 381 -21.83 3.30 -1.00
CA ASP A 381 -21.77 2.59 -2.27
C ASP A 381 -22.82 1.49 -2.36
N LEU A 382 -23.31 1.27 -3.57
CA LEU A 382 -24.25 0.22 -3.93
C LEU A 382 -23.66 -0.59 -5.07
N GLU A 383 -23.56 -1.88 -4.86
CA GLU A 383 -23.10 -2.83 -5.86
C GLU A 383 -24.20 -3.82 -6.18
N THR A 384 -24.54 -3.95 -7.46
CA THR A 384 -25.52 -4.90 -7.96
C THR A 384 -24.90 -5.79 -9.03
N ARG A 385 -25.00 -7.11 -8.83
CA ARG A 385 -24.74 -8.11 -9.86
C ARG A 385 -26.00 -8.29 -10.71
N LEU A 386 -25.91 -7.94 -12.00
CA LEU A 386 -27.00 -8.01 -12.97
C LEU A 386 -26.97 -9.34 -13.75
N GLU A 387 -27.97 -9.57 -14.58
CA GLU A 387 -27.99 -10.70 -15.51
C GLU A 387 -26.86 -10.64 -16.53
N LYS A 388 -26.52 -11.81 -17.07
CA LYS A 388 -25.33 -11.96 -17.93
C LYS A 388 -24.18 -11.23 -17.25
N GLY A 389 -24.10 -11.39 -15.90
CA GLY A 389 -23.26 -10.82 -14.85
C GLY A 389 -22.62 -9.45 -15.08
N TRP A 390 -23.30 -8.59 -15.85
CA TRP A 390 -23.02 -7.18 -15.81
C TRP A 390 -22.96 -6.75 -14.34
N ARG A 391 -21.98 -5.95 -13.97
CA ARG A 391 -21.92 -5.39 -12.61
C ARG A 391 -22.17 -3.90 -12.71
N SER A 392 -23.17 -3.45 -11.98
CA SER A 392 -23.40 -2.03 -11.73
C SER A 392 -22.82 -1.67 -10.37
N ARG A 393 -22.05 -0.59 -10.30
CA ARG A 393 -21.62 0.00 -9.03
C ARG A 393 -21.94 1.49 -9.07
N PHE A 394 -22.56 1.97 -8.02
CA PHE A 394 -22.71 3.37 -7.72
C PHE A 394 -21.95 3.68 -6.43
N ALA A 395 -21.18 4.76 -6.39
CA ALA A 395 -20.50 5.24 -5.21
C ALA A 395 -20.67 6.76 -5.10
N ILE A 396 -20.91 7.25 -3.90
CA ILE A 396 -20.97 8.68 -3.58
C ILE A 396 -20.14 8.97 -2.34
N THR A 397 -19.42 10.07 -2.34
CA THR A 397 -18.57 10.52 -1.23
C THR A 397 -18.75 12.01 -1.04
N ARG A 398 -19.01 12.43 0.19
CA ARG A 398 -18.95 13.82 0.64
C ARG A 398 -17.73 14.01 1.53
N ILE A 399 -16.95 15.05 1.27
CA ILE A 399 -15.75 15.43 2.01
C ILE A 399 -15.96 16.85 2.52
N ASP A 400 -15.81 17.04 3.83
CA ASP A 400 -15.82 18.34 4.49
C ASP A 400 -14.46 18.53 5.18
N ALA A 401 -13.59 19.33 4.56
CA ALA A 401 -12.22 19.56 4.99
C ALA A 401 -12.00 21.02 5.40
N SER A 402 -11.23 21.24 6.45
CA SER A 402 -10.83 22.59 6.88
C SER A 402 -9.38 22.62 7.35
N SER A 403 -8.74 23.78 7.23
CA SER A 403 -7.41 24.05 7.75
C SER A 403 -7.38 25.42 8.39
N SER A 404 -6.72 25.56 9.54
CA SER A 404 -6.46 26.82 10.21
C SER A 404 -4.99 26.88 10.59
N THR A 405 -4.32 27.94 10.18
CA THR A 405 -2.87 28.07 10.33
C THR A 405 -2.53 29.43 10.91
N ARG A 406 -1.55 29.49 11.81
CA ARG A 406 -0.85 30.70 12.19
C ARG A 406 0.63 30.40 12.19
N ASN A 407 1.41 31.23 11.53
CA ASN A 407 2.84 31.05 11.47
C ASN A 407 3.58 32.38 11.31
N THR A 408 4.90 32.30 11.44
CA THR A 408 5.84 33.35 11.06
C THR A 408 6.51 33.00 9.73
N THR A 409 6.96 34.01 9.00
CA THR A 409 7.82 33.84 7.83
C THR A 409 9.02 34.76 7.95
N ASN A 410 10.20 34.24 7.62
CA ASN A 410 11.46 34.99 7.68
C ASN A 410 11.89 35.36 6.26
N SER A 411 11.91 36.65 5.95
CA SER A 411 12.44 37.21 4.70
C SER A 411 13.79 37.87 4.93
N ARG A 412 14.65 37.85 3.92
CA ARG A 412 15.99 38.45 3.99
C ARG A 412 15.89 39.98 4.07
N ILE A 413 16.81 40.59 4.82
CA ILE A 413 17.02 42.04 4.83
C ILE A 413 18.21 42.35 3.93
N ASP A 414 18.08 43.33 3.04
CA ASP A 414 19.14 43.72 2.13
C ASP A 414 20.39 44.19 2.89
N GLY A 415 21.57 43.73 2.45
CA GLY A 415 22.85 43.99 3.13
C GLY A 415 23.11 43.13 4.38
N GLU A 416 22.14 42.37 4.86
CA GLU A 416 22.29 41.53 6.05
C GLU A 416 22.50 40.06 5.70
N THR A 417 23.49 39.44 6.35
CA THR A 417 23.79 38.01 6.12
C THR A 417 22.95 37.10 7.02
N TYR A 418 22.85 37.45 8.31
CA TYR A 418 22.24 36.62 9.37
C TYR A 418 20.99 37.25 10.00
N ARG A 419 20.64 38.49 9.61
CA ARG A 419 19.44 39.17 10.11
C ARG A 419 18.31 39.09 9.09
N PHE A 420 17.12 38.75 9.56
CA PHE A 420 15.93 38.51 8.74
C PHE A 420 14.76 39.29 9.29
N SER A 421 13.89 39.78 8.40
CA SER A 421 12.60 40.33 8.78
C SER A 421 11.61 39.18 8.96
N GLN A 422 11.06 39.06 10.16
CA GLN A 422 10.06 38.07 10.49
C GLN A 422 8.69 38.75 10.57
N SER A 423 7.73 38.22 9.80
CA SER A 423 6.34 38.64 9.79
C SER A 423 5.43 37.52 10.27
N GLU A 424 4.23 37.85 10.75
CA GLU A 424 3.22 36.89 11.17
C GLU A 424 2.06 36.85 10.18
N THR A 425 1.58 35.66 9.87
CA THR A 425 0.41 35.47 9.00
C THR A 425 -0.39 34.25 9.47
N GLY A 426 -1.67 34.23 9.15
CA GLY A 426 -2.50 33.06 9.37
C GLY A 426 -3.66 33.01 8.42
N TRP A 427 -4.10 31.79 8.12
CA TRP A 427 -5.04 31.49 7.07
C TRP A 427 -6.02 30.42 7.51
N LYS A 428 -7.28 30.58 7.11
CA LYS A 428 -8.30 29.56 7.17
C LYS A 428 -8.63 29.10 5.75
N TYR A 429 -8.82 27.81 5.60
CA TYR A 429 -9.28 27.18 4.39
C TYR A 429 -10.44 26.25 4.76
N SER A 430 -11.46 26.20 3.93
CA SER A 430 -12.54 25.23 4.02
C SER A 430 -12.87 24.72 2.61
N THR A 431 -13.26 23.46 2.52
CA THR A 431 -13.62 22.82 1.26
C THR A 431 -14.68 21.77 1.52
N GLU A 432 -15.79 21.90 0.81
CA GLU A 432 -16.81 20.87 0.68
C GLU A 432 -16.68 20.25 -0.70
N GLN A 433 -16.70 18.92 -0.77
CA GLN A 433 -16.59 18.18 -2.01
C GLN A 433 -17.60 17.04 -2.05
N VAL A 434 -18.30 16.89 -3.16
CA VAL A 434 -19.19 15.76 -3.45
C VAL A 434 -18.72 15.08 -4.72
N VAL A 435 -18.43 13.79 -4.62
CA VAL A 435 -18.01 12.95 -5.75
C VAL A 435 -18.99 11.80 -5.88
N ALA A 436 -19.52 11.59 -7.08
CA ALA A 436 -20.33 10.42 -7.41
C ALA A 436 -19.78 9.73 -8.65
N ASP A 437 -19.77 8.40 -8.64
CA ASP A 437 -19.38 7.57 -9.78
C ASP A 437 -20.40 6.45 -9.94
N TRP A 438 -20.89 6.29 -11.17
CA TRP A 438 -21.65 5.13 -11.60
C TRP A 438 -20.90 4.43 -12.72
N ARG A 439 -20.78 3.12 -12.61
CA ARG A 439 -20.14 2.30 -13.62
C ARG A 439 -20.88 1.00 -13.85
N LEU A 440 -20.89 0.59 -15.10
CA LEU A 440 -21.48 -0.64 -15.59
C LEU A 440 -20.41 -1.41 -16.37
N SER A 441 -20.14 -2.64 -15.97
CA SER A 441 -18.98 -3.37 -16.49
C SER A 441 -19.24 -4.83 -16.84
N GLY A 442 -18.52 -5.23 -17.88
CA GLY A 442 -17.92 -6.52 -18.11
C GLY A 442 -18.06 -6.96 -19.57
N PRO A 443 -18.17 -8.27 -19.83
CA PRO A 443 -17.91 -8.76 -21.16
C PRO A 443 -18.87 -8.40 -22.31
N VAL A 444 -18.40 -8.53 -23.55
CA VAL A 444 -19.16 -8.50 -24.80
C VAL A 444 -18.52 -9.48 -25.80
N ASN A 445 -19.33 -10.15 -26.61
CA ASN A 445 -18.86 -11.03 -27.68
C ASN A 445 -18.90 -10.29 -29.02
N TRP A 446 -17.74 -10.12 -29.67
CA TRP A 446 -17.65 -9.51 -31.01
C TRP A 446 -16.59 -10.24 -31.83
N PHE A 447 -16.82 -10.39 -33.15
CA PHE A 447 -15.92 -11.11 -34.06
C PHE A 447 -15.49 -12.52 -33.60
N GLY A 448 -16.40 -13.25 -32.95
CA GLY A 448 -16.15 -14.60 -32.46
C GLY A 448 -15.19 -14.67 -31.27
N ARG A 449 -14.88 -13.54 -30.64
CA ARG A 449 -13.96 -13.42 -29.51
C ARG A 449 -14.57 -12.64 -28.37
N GLN A 450 -13.88 -12.83 -27.26
CA GLN A 450 -14.14 -12.16 -26.03
C GLN A 450 -13.61 -10.75 -25.94
N HIS A 451 -14.44 -9.82 -25.45
CA HIS A 451 -13.95 -8.55 -24.95
C HIS A 451 -14.54 -8.24 -23.58
N ASP A 452 -13.87 -7.41 -22.80
CA ASP A 452 -14.39 -6.79 -21.58
C ASP A 452 -14.62 -5.32 -21.85
N VAL A 453 -15.80 -4.81 -21.52
CA VAL A 453 -16.16 -3.40 -21.71
C VAL A 453 -16.66 -2.81 -20.41
N ILE A 454 -16.36 -1.54 -20.21
CA ILE A 454 -16.87 -0.76 -19.09
C ILE A 454 -17.35 0.57 -19.63
N VAL A 455 -18.52 0.99 -19.14
CA VAL A 455 -19.08 2.31 -19.37
C VAL A 455 -19.41 2.93 -18.03
N GLY A 456 -19.26 4.23 -17.90
CA GLY A 456 -19.59 4.89 -16.65
C GLY A 456 -19.72 6.38 -16.79
N ALA A 457 -20.24 6.97 -15.71
CA ALA A 457 -20.45 8.39 -15.55
C ALA A 457 -19.95 8.82 -14.17
N SER A 458 -19.27 9.95 -14.12
CA SER A 458 -18.71 10.51 -12.90
C SER A 458 -19.14 11.97 -12.75
N TYR A 459 -19.36 12.40 -11.51
CA TYR A 459 -19.67 13.76 -11.13
C TYR A 459 -18.79 14.17 -9.96
N ARG A 460 -18.29 15.40 -10.00
CA ARG A 460 -17.59 16.04 -8.89
C ARG A 460 -18.03 17.49 -8.77
N HIS A 461 -18.32 17.91 -7.55
CA HIS A 461 -18.53 19.30 -7.20
C HIS A 461 -17.66 19.65 -6.01
N ASP A 462 -16.86 20.71 -6.14
CA ASP A 462 -15.99 21.22 -5.10
C ASP A 462 -16.38 22.69 -4.82
N ASP A 463 -16.62 23.05 -3.58
CA ASP A 463 -16.78 24.44 -3.11
C ASP A 463 -15.68 24.70 -2.07
N SER A 464 -14.72 25.54 -2.42
CA SER A 464 -13.56 25.85 -1.58
C SER A 464 -13.53 27.32 -1.25
N ASP A 465 -13.29 27.65 0.02
CA ASP A 465 -13.07 29.00 0.50
C ASP A 465 -11.72 29.10 1.23
N ALA A 466 -11.11 30.28 1.15
CA ALA A 466 -9.92 30.60 1.90
C ALA A 466 -9.90 32.06 2.27
N GLY A 467 -9.39 32.35 3.45
CA GLY A 467 -9.26 33.70 3.96
C GLY A 467 -8.01 33.86 4.80
N GLN A 468 -7.33 34.98 4.64
CA GLN A 468 -6.39 35.42 5.67
C GLN A 468 -7.21 35.66 6.94
N SER A 469 -6.69 35.21 8.08
CA SER A 469 -7.39 35.24 9.38
C SER A 469 -6.52 35.79 10.51
N TRP A 470 -5.26 36.09 10.23
CA TRP A 470 -4.30 36.64 11.16
C TRP A 470 -3.22 37.44 10.43
N GLU A 471 -2.83 38.56 11.00
CA GLU A 471 -1.70 39.37 10.56
C GLU A 471 -0.97 39.97 11.75
N GLY A 472 0.36 39.98 11.69
CA GLY A 472 1.19 40.64 12.70
C GLY A 472 1.06 42.15 12.66
N ALA A 473 1.02 42.79 13.84
CA ALA A 473 0.97 44.26 13.93
C ALA A 473 2.24 44.93 13.37
N GLU A 474 3.40 44.28 13.49
CA GLU A 474 4.69 44.79 13.02
C GLU A 474 5.56 43.64 12.50
N THR A 475 6.47 43.96 11.57
CA THR A 475 7.58 43.06 11.20
C THR A 475 8.75 43.27 12.16
N ARG A 476 9.43 42.19 12.55
CA ARG A 476 10.54 42.23 13.51
C ARG A 476 11.84 41.79 12.85
N VAL A 477 12.97 42.33 13.29
CA VAL A 477 14.29 41.83 12.86
C VAL A 477 14.76 40.75 13.82
N ILE A 478 15.06 39.56 13.30
CA ILE A 478 15.63 38.44 14.05
C ILE A 478 17.08 38.20 13.59
N ASP A 479 17.96 37.79 14.51
CA ASP A 479 19.31 37.32 14.18
C ASP A 479 19.35 35.80 14.38
N ILE A 480 19.59 35.05 13.30
CA ILE A 480 19.51 33.59 13.33
C ILE A 480 20.67 32.94 14.08
N ARG A 481 21.74 33.68 14.40
CA ARG A 481 22.91 33.16 15.12
C ARG A 481 22.63 32.93 16.61
N ASN A 482 21.65 33.62 17.17
CA ASN A 482 21.26 33.56 18.58
C ASN A 482 19.74 33.55 18.77
N TRP A 483 19.01 33.07 17.75
CA TRP A 483 17.55 33.03 17.78
C TRP A 483 17.02 32.09 18.86
N ASN A 484 16.03 32.56 19.63
CA ASN A 484 15.25 31.75 20.55
C ASN A 484 13.77 31.77 20.15
N PRO A 485 13.21 30.65 19.66
CA PRO A 485 11.81 30.54 19.23
C PRO A 485 10.75 30.87 20.30
N HIS A 486 11.13 30.80 21.58
CA HIS A 486 10.25 31.08 22.72
C HIS A 486 10.41 32.48 23.29
N ALA A 487 11.38 33.27 22.82
CA ALA A 487 11.61 34.62 23.34
C ALA A 487 10.46 35.57 22.99
N TYR A 488 9.63 35.22 22.00
CA TYR A 488 8.55 36.05 21.55
C TYR A 488 7.28 35.27 21.28
N ALA A 489 6.15 35.86 21.71
CA ALA A 489 4.82 35.43 21.30
C ALA A 489 4.39 36.16 20.02
N MET A 490 3.59 35.49 19.20
CA MET A 490 2.84 36.10 18.12
C MET A 490 1.80 37.08 18.70
N ARG A 491 1.80 38.32 18.22
CA ARG A 491 0.95 39.40 18.75
C ARG A 491 0.03 40.02 17.70
N GLY A 492 -0.12 39.37 16.55
CA GLY A 492 -1.06 39.78 15.53
C GLY A 492 -2.52 39.84 16.00
N THR A 493 -3.38 40.30 15.11
CA THR A 493 -4.83 40.40 15.33
C THR A 493 -5.58 39.61 14.27
N ALA A 494 -6.86 39.32 14.55
CA ALA A 494 -7.75 38.76 13.53
C ALA A 494 -7.89 39.76 12.39
N PHE A 495 -7.57 39.32 11.17
CA PHE A 495 -7.44 40.18 10.01
C PHE A 495 -7.94 39.41 8.78
N GLU A 496 -8.95 39.94 8.08
CA GLU A 496 -9.58 39.32 6.89
C GLU A 496 -9.56 40.26 5.66
N PRO A 497 -8.38 40.68 5.17
CA PRO A 497 -8.27 41.61 4.04
C PRO A 497 -8.54 40.93 2.70
N TYR A 498 -8.31 39.62 2.62
CA TYR A 498 -8.25 38.85 1.38
C TYR A 498 -8.92 37.50 1.59
N ASN A 499 -10.01 37.32 0.88
CA ASN A 499 -10.75 36.07 0.81
C ASN A 499 -10.86 35.66 -0.65
N TRP A 500 -10.82 34.36 -0.91
CA TRP A 500 -11.18 33.82 -2.21
C TRP A 500 -12.03 32.58 -2.06
N GLY A 501 -12.87 32.36 -3.06
CA GLY A 501 -13.77 31.24 -3.19
C GLY A 501 -13.57 30.60 -4.55
N ARG A 502 -13.70 29.28 -4.63
CA ARG A 502 -13.57 28.53 -5.87
C ARG A 502 -14.62 27.43 -5.89
N LYS A 503 -15.48 27.49 -6.89
CA LYS A 503 -16.44 26.43 -7.19
C LYS A 503 -15.98 25.69 -8.43
N THR A 504 -15.85 24.38 -8.35
CA THR A 504 -15.49 23.52 -9.48
C THR A 504 -16.57 22.48 -9.68
N GLU A 505 -17.01 22.28 -10.91
CA GLU A 505 -17.92 21.22 -11.32
C GLU A 505 -17.26 20.42 -12.45
N GLU A 506 -17.15 19.10 -12.27
CA GLU A 506 -16.68 18.18 -13.29
C GLU A 506 -17.73 17.10 -13.53
N LYS A 507 -18.09 16.90 -14.79
CA LYS A 507 -18.91 15.80 -15.26
C LYS A 507 -18.09 14.98 -16.23
N GLY A 508 -18.26 13.68 -16.23
CA GLY A 508 -17.59 12.83 -17.21
C GLY A 508 -18.40 11.62 -17.57
N ILE A 509 -18.30 11.22 -18.83
CA ILE A 509 -18.79 9.94 -19.34
C ILE A 509 -17.61 9.25 -19.99
N TYR A 510 -17.44 7.98 -19.70
CA TYR A 510 -16.30 7.22 -20.17
C TYR A 510 -16.71 5.84 -20.64
N ALA A 511 -15.94 5.31 -21.58
CA ALA A 511 -16.04 3.93 -22.03
C ALA A 511 -14.64 3.41 -22.31
N ALA A 512 -14.38 2.17 -21.92
CA ALA A 512 -13.15 1.49 -22.26
C ALA A 512 -13.42 0.00 -22.48
N GLY A 513 -12.56 -0.65 -23.24
CA GLY A 513 -12.59 -2.09 -23.41
C GLY A 513 -11.21 -2.69 -23.55
N ASN A 514 -11.12 -3.95 -23.16
CA ASN A 514 -10.00 -4.84 -23.44
C ASN A 514 -10.45 -5.85 -24.50
N PHE A 515 -9.85 -5.77 -25.67
CA PHE A 515 -10.22 -6.49 -26.89
C PHE A 515 -9.11 -7.49 -27.23
N SER A 516 -9.38 -8.79 -27.07
CA SER A 516 -8.44 -9.81 -27.56
C SER A 516 -8.57 -9.95 -29.08
N LEU A 517 -7.53 -9.53 -29.82
CA LEU A 517 -7.48 -9.51 -31.29
C LEU A 517 -6.99 -10.85 -31.85
N ALA A 518 -6.02 -11.47 -31.17
CA ALA A 518 -5.53 -12.83 -31.38
C ALA A 518 -5.13 -13.39 -30.01
N ASP A 519 -4.77 -14.69 -29.93
CA ASP A 519 -4.42 -15.31 -28.64
C ASP A 519 -3.28 -14.58 -27.92
N PRO A 520 -2.16 -14.22 -28.59
CA PRO A 520 -1.10 -13.44 -27.95
C PRO A 520 -1.30 -11.92 -28.06
N LEU A 521 -2.39 -11.42 -28.67
CA LEU A 521 -2.50 -9.99 -29.02
C LEU A 521 -3.76 -9.34 -28.42
N HIS A 522 -3.55 -8.39 -27.51
CA HIS A 522 -4.61 -7.68 -26.79
C HIS A 522 -4.55 -6.18 -27.03
N LEU A 523 -5.69 -5.59 -27.37
CA LEU A 523 -5.89 -4.15 -27.55
C LEU A 523 -6.73 -3.60 -26.39
N VAL A 524 -6.21 -2.67 -25.63
CA VAL A 524 -6.99 -1.87 -24.69
C VAL A 524 -7.31 -0.54 -25.34
N LEU A 525 -8.59 -0.22 -25.49
CA LEU A 525 -9.04 1.00 -26.15
C LEU A 525 -10.14 1.66 -25.31
N GLY A 526 -10.06 2.96 -25.11
CA GLY A 526 -11.08 3.69 -24.39
C GLY A 526 -10.98 5.19 -24.59
N GLY A 527 -11.92 5.89 -23.97
CA GLY A 527 -11.88 7.33 -23.87
C GLY A 527 -12.89 7.88 -22.90
N ARG A 528 -12.70 9.16 -22.57
CA ARG A 528 -13.55 9.91 -21.64
C ARG A 528 -13.93 11.24 -22.28
N PHE A 529 -15.21 11.57 -22.26
CA PHE A 529 -15.68 12.94 -22.45
C PHE A 529 -15.80 13.61 -21.08
N GLY A 530 -15.14 14.75 -20.91
CA GLY A 530 -15.20 15.56 -19.70
C GLY A 530 -15.83 16.92 -19.96
N TRP A 531 -16.68 17.37 -19.03
CA TRP A 531 -17.13 18.75 -18.93
C TRP A 531 -16.60 19.31 -17.63
N TYR A 532 -16.03 20.50 -17.69
CA TYR A 532 -15.39 21.13 -16.55
C TYR A 532 -15.83 22.59 -16.50
N ALA A 533 -16.29 23.03 -15.33
CA ALA A 533 -16.57 24.42 -15.05
C ALA A 533 -15.88 24.80 -13.75
N GLN A 534 -15.23 25.95 -13.72
CA GLN A 534 -14.64 26.52 -12.52
C GLN A 534 -14.96 28.01 -12.45
N ASP A 535 -15.47 28.42 -11.31
CA ASP A 535 -15.65 29.82 -10.94
C ASP A 535 -14.71 30.14 -9.79
N VAL A 536 -13.86 31.15 -9.96
CA VAL A 536 -13.01 31.69 -8.89
C VAL A 536 -13.44 33.13 -8.63
N THR A 537 -13.67 33.43 -7.37
CA THR A 537 -14.07 34.75 -6.89
C THR A 537 -13.09 35.21 -5.82
N GLY A 538 -12.59 36.43 -5.92
CA GLY A 538 -11.70 37.01 -4.91
C GLY A 538 -12.24 38.33 -4.40
N TRP A 539 -12.08 38.57 -3.09
CA TRP A 539 -12.54 39.76 -2.39
C TRP A 539 -11.38 40.40 -1.65
N TYR A 540 -11.29 41.72 -1.77
CA TYR A 540 -10.54 42.54 -0.84
C TYR A 540 -11.54 43.31 0.02
N SER A 541 -11.27 43.44 1.32
CA SER A 541 -12.21 44.05 2.31
C SER A 541 -12.78 45.43 1.92
N THR A 542 -12.18 46.12 0.95
CA THR A 542 -12.54 47.48 0.52
C THR A 542 -12.88 47.66 -0.96
N ASN A 543 -12.80 46.62 -1.82
CA ASN A 543 -13.03 46.77 -3.28
C ASN A 543 -13.78 45.57 -3.93
N PRO A 544 -14.52 45.80 -5.04
CA PRO A 544 -15.44 44.81 -5.60
C PRO A 544 -14.76 43.53 -6.11
N ALA A 545 -15.51 42.44 -6.01
CA ALA A 545 -15.12 41.07 -6.31
C ALA A 545 -14.67 40.92 -7.77
N TRP A 546 -13.48 40.36 -8.01
CA TRP A 546 -13.18 39.80 -9.32
C TRP A 546 -13.76 38.40 -9.38
N ARG A 547 -14.43 38.06 -10.50
CA ARG A 547 -14.88 36.71 -10.82
C ARG A 547 -14.20 36.26 -12.11
N ARG A 548 -13.65 35.06 -12.11
CA ARG A 548 -13.06 34.41 -13.28
C ARG A 548 -13.76 33.07 -13.46
N GLY A 549 -14.31 32.87 -14.65
CA GLY A 549 -14.90 31.61 -15.06
C GLY A 549 -13.97 30.88 -16.04
N LEU A 550 -13.89 29.57 -15.93
CA LEU A 550 -13.27 28.67 -16.88
C LEU A 550 -14.27 27.58 -17.20
N THR A 551 -14.54 27.34 -18.47
CA THR A 551 -15.44 26.27 -18.90
C THR A 551 -14.84 25.51 -20.06
N GLU A 552 -14.82 24.19 -19.95
CA GLU A 552 -14.44 23.28 -21.01
C GLU A 552 -15.58 22.31 -21.26
N ASN A 553 -16.03 22.24 -22.50
CA ASN A 553 -17.18 21.44 -22.89
C ASN A 553 -16.72 20.23 -23.70
N ALA A 554 -17.17 19.04 -23.28
CA ALA A 554 -17.00 17.77 -23.99
C ALA A 554 -15.57 17.49 -24.48
N LYS A 555 -14.56 17.71 -23.62
CA LYS A 555 -13.17 17.36 -23.94
C LYS A 555 -13.01 15.85 -23.98
N PHE A 556 -12.67 15.34 -25.16
CA PHE A 556 -12.37 13.94 -25.36
C PHE A 556 -10.91 13.62 -24.97
N THR A 557 -10.74 12.58 -24.17
CA THR A 557 -9.44 12.09 -23.70
C THR A 557 -9.31 10.62 -24.12
N PRO A 558 -8.53 10.31 -25.17
CA PRO A 558 -8.34 8.93 -25.63
C PRO A 558 -7.34 8.15 -24.79
N TYR A 559 -7.52 6.83 -24.79
CA TYR A 559 -6.59 5.85 -24.26
C TYR A 559 -6.48 4.68 -25.25
N ALA A 560 -5.25 4.30 -25.60
CA ALA A 560 -4.99 3.10 -26.39
C ALA A 560 -3.74 2.38 -25.87
N GLY A 561 -3.77 1.05 -25.85
CA GLY A 561 -2.63 0.21 -25.52
C GLY A 561 -2.70 -1.12 -26.26
N LEU A 562 -1.56 -1.64 -26.67
CA LEU A 562 -1.42 -2.92 -27.34
C LEU A 562 -0.44 -3.77 -26.52
N VAL A 563 -0.81 -5.01 -26.23
CA VAL A 563 0.01 -5.98 -25.51
C VAL A 563 0.18 -7.20 -26.39
N TYR A 564 1.42 -7.67 -26.52
CA TYR A 564 1.76 -8.88 -27.26
C TYR A 564 2.53 -9.85 -26.35
N ASP A 565 2.00 -11.04 -26.16
CA ASP A 565 2.65 -12.11 -25.39
C ASP A 565 3.71 -12.77 -26.28
N VAL A 566 4.97 -12.61 -25.91
CA VAL A 566 6.13 -13.13 -26.67
C VAL A 566 6.34 -14.60 -26.36
N ASP A 567 6.20 -14.95 -25.07
CA ASP A 567 6.23 -16.31 -24.55
C ASP A 567 5.41 -16.38 -23.25
N GLN A 568 5.47 -17.52 -22.54
CA GLN A 568 4.71 -17.74 -21.30
C GLN A 568 5.15 -16.86 -20.12
N GLN A 569 6.34 -16.26 -20.18
CA GLN A 569 6.94 -15.45 -19.12
C GLN A 569 7.00 -13.97 -19.46
N HIS A 570 6.99 -13.60 -20.74
CA HIS A 570 7.26 -12.24 -21.19
C HIS A 570 6.17 -11.69 -22.11
N SER A 571 5.68 -10.50 -21.78
CA SER A 571 4.82 -9.70 -22.66
C SER A 571 5.48 -8.36 -22.97
N VAL A 572 5.36 -7.92 -24.21
CA VAL A 572 5.73 -6.56 -24.63
C VAL A 572 4.47 -5.72 -24.80
N TYR A 573 4.56 -4.43 -24.53
CA TYR A 573 3.43 -3.53 -24.71
C TYR A 573 3.85 -2.17 -25.26
N ALA A 574 2.90 -1.51 -25.90
CA ALA A 574 2.97 -0.11 -26.27
C ALA A 574 1.67 0.58 -25.84
N SER A 575 1.74 1.78 -25.27
CA SER A 575 0.55 2.55 -24.89
C SER A 575 0.69 4.02 -25.24
N GLY A 576 -0.46 4.64 -25.52
CA GLY A 576 -0.63 6.05 -25.77
C GLY A 576 -1.80 6.55 -24.96
N THR A 577 -1.53 7.45 -24.02
CA THR A 577 -2.55 8.05 -23.17
C THR A 577 -2.51 9.57 -23.31
N GLN A 578 -3.68 10.17 -23.20
CA GLN A 578 -3.81 11.62 -23.13
C GLN A 578 -4.49 12.00 -21.82
N ILE A 579 -4.25 13.22 -21.38
CA ILE A 579 -4.94 13.86 -20.26
C ILE A 579 -4.91 15.37 -20.48
N PHE A 580 -5.82 16.09 -19.84
CA PHE A 580 -5.84 17.54 -19.85
C PHE A 580 -5.99 18.09 -18.45
N GLU A 581 -5.41 19.27 -18.24
CA GLU A 581 -5.49 20.03 -17.01
C GLU A 581 -5.93 21.47 -17.36
N PRO A 582 -7.11 21.92 -16.90
CA PRO A 582 -7.55 23.30 -17.07
C PRO A 582 -6.58 24.28 -16.39
N GLN A 583 -6.28 25.43 -17.01
CA GLN A 583 -5.32 26.41 -16.50
C GLN A 583 -6.02 27.70 -16.05
N SER A 584 -5.50 28.32 -14.97
CA SER A 584 -6.05 29.57 -14.41
C SER A 584 -5.34 30.84 -14.91
N SER A 585 -4.28 30.71 -15.72
CA SER A 585 -3.57 31.83 -16.35
C SER A 585 -4.44 32.51 -17.41
N LEU A 586 -4.29 33.83 -17.55
CA LEU A 586 -5.07 34.65 -18.47
C LEU A 586 -4.24 35.10 -19.67
N ASP A 587 -4.86 35.19 -20.84
CA ASP A 587 -4.31 35.86 -22.02
C ASP A 587 -4.42 37.38 -21.94
N VAL A 588 -3.87 38.06 -22.96
CA VAL A 588 -3.92 39.52 -23.10
C VAL A 588 -5.34 40.09 -23.20
N GLY A 589 -6.31 39.27 -23.59
CA GLY A 589 -7.74 39.61 -23.64
C GLY A 589 -8.48 39.35 -22.33
N GLY A 590 -7.79 38.85 -21.29
CA GLY A 590 -8.39 38.49 -20.01
C GLY A 590 -9.11 37.14 -20.00
N ASN A 591 -9.01 36.35 -21.09
CA ASN A 591 -9.58 35.01 -21.16
C ASN A 591 -8.63 33.99 -20.55
N THR A 592 -9.15 32.92 -19.96
CA THR A 592 -8.33 31.80 -19.48
C THR A 592 -7.65 31.08 -20.65
N LEU A 593 -6.39 30.66 -20.46
CA LEU A 593 -5.65 29.91 -21.46
C LEU A 593 -6.31 28.55 -21.77
N PRO A 594 -6.15 28.04 -23.00
CA PRO A 594 -6.49 26.66 -23.33
C PRO A 594 -5.88 25.66 -22.32
N PRO A 595 -6.54 24.53 -22.04
CA PRO A 595 -6.03 23.54 -21.11
C PRO A 595 -4.65 23.03 -21.52
N LEU A 596 -3.84 22.76 -20.51
CA LEU A 596 -2.62 21.99 -20.64
C LEU A 596 -3.00 20.60 -21.12
N SER A 597 -2.31 20.10 -22.15
CA SER A 597 -2.49 18.73 -22.63
C SER A 597 -1.23 17.93 -22.38
N GLY A 598 -1.39 16.76 -21.79
CA GLY A 598 -0.34 15.78 -21.60
C GLY A 598 -0.57 14.58 -22.51
N THR A 599 0.47 14.14 -23.21
CA THR A 599 0.48 12.85 -23.92
C THR A 599 1.59 12.00 -23.35
N ASN A 600 1.29 10.78 -22.93
CA ASN A 600 2.29 9.78 -22.56
C ASN A 600 2.33 8.69 -23.63
N LEU A 601 3.53 8.44 -24.16
CA LEU A 601 3.82 7.30 -25.01
C LEU A 601 4.78 6.39 -24.27
N GLU A 602 4.44 5.11 -24.15
CA GLU A 602 5.22 4.15 -23.40
C GLU A 602 5.38 2.85 -24.19
N VAL A 603 6.56 2.25 -24.14
CA VAL A 603 6.83 0.91 -24.64
C VAL A 603 7.59 0.16 -23.56
N GLY A 604 7.18 -1.06 -23.25
CA GLY A 604 7.82 -1.82 -22.19
C GLY A 604 7.70 -3.32 -22.36
N VAL A 605 8.40 -4.01 -21.45
CA VAL A 605 8.38 -5.45 -21.27
C VAL A 605 7.98 -5.75 -19.83
N LYS A 606 7.17 -6.77 -19.66
CA LYS A 606 6.80 -7.32 -18.36
C LYS A 606 7.17 -8.79 -18.35
N GLY A 607 7.81 -9.21 -17.26
CA GLY A 607 8.29 -10.56 -17.03
C GLY A 607 7.68 -11.14 -15.76
N GLU A 608 7.37 -12.42 -15.82
CA GLU A 608 6.84 -13.20 -14.72
C GLU A 608 7.67 -14.47 -14.53
N TYR A 609 8.24 -14.63 -13.34
CA TYR A 609 9.21 -15.69 -13.03
C TYR A 609 8.72 -16.52 -11.88
N PHE A 610 9.28 -17.74 -11.77
CA PHE A 610 8.94 -18.84 -10.86
C PHE A 610 7.45 -19.24 -10.81
N GLY A 611 6.63 -18.71 -11.75
CA GLY A 611 5.15 -18.66 -11.78
C GLY A 611 4.41 -17.31 -11.45
N GLY A 612 4.97 -16.09 -11.32
CA GLY A 612 4.29 -14.98 -10.57
C GLY A 612 4.69 -14.49 -9.15
N ARG A 613 5.31 -15.22 -8.19
CA ARG A 613 5.96 -14.64 -6.97
C ARG A 613 6.85 -13.51 -7.38
N LEU A 614 7.62 -13.62 -8.47
CA LEU A 614 8.49 -12.54 -8.90
C LEU A 614 8.01 -11.96 -10.23
N ASN A 615 7.70 -10.67 -10.21
CA ASN A 615 7.46 -9.88 -11.41
C ASN A 615 8.58 -8.87 -11.61
N ALA A 616 8.95 -8.66 -12.86
CA ALA A 616 9.83 -7.56 -13.26
C ALA A 616 9.23 -6.81 -14.45
N SER A 617 9.52 -5.53 -14.56
CA SER A 617 9.13 -4.73 -15.71
C SER A 617 10.21 -3.73 -16.07
N GLY A 618 10.31 -3.44 -17.36
CA GLY A 618 11.12 -2.34 -17.89
C GLY A 618 10.31 -1.55 -18.90
N ALA A 619 10.29 -0.23 -18.76
CA ALA A 619 9.54 0.66 -19.63
C ALA A 619 10.40 1.83 -20.11
N LEU A 620 10.25 2.18 -21.38
CA LEU A 620 10.69 3.42 -21.97
C LEU A 620 9.47 4.32 -22.14
N PHE A 621 9.54 5.55 -21.64
CA PHE A 621 8.43 6.48 -21.72
C PHE A 621 8.85 7.85 -22.26
N ARG A 622 7.89 8.51 -22.89
CA ARG A 622 7.97 9.89 -23.35
C ARG A 622 6.66 10.59 -23.02
N ILE A 623 6.75 11.56 -22.11
CA ILE A 623 5.65 12.45 -21.76
C ILE A 623 5.90 13.80 -22.42
N LYS A 624 4.89 14.30 -23.14
CA LYS A 624 4.91 15.63 -23.75
C LYS A 624 3.78 16.46 -23.17
N GLN A 625 4.12 17.59 -22.58
CA GLN A 625 3.17 18.56 -22.06
C GLN A 625 3.15 19.78 -22.97
N ASN A 626 1.99 20.11 -23.53
CA ASN A 626 1.78 21.29 -24.38
C ASN A 626 0.91 22.33 -23.67
N ASN A 627 0.82 23.51 -24.28
CA ASN A 627 0.01 24.63 -23.84
C ASN A 627 0.39 25.17 -22.46
N ARG A 628 1.62 24.91 -21.98
CA ARG A 628 2.06 25.42 -20.68
C ARG A 628 2.04 26.96 -20.72
N ALA A 629 1.42 27.57 -19.71
CA ALA A 629 1.39 29.02 -19.58
C ALA A 629 2.80 29.62 -19.59
N MET A 630 3.01 30.63 -20.43
CA MET A 630 4.24 31.42 -20.53
C MET A 630 3.92 32.89 -20.43
N ALA A 631 4.79 33.74 -19.88
CA ALA A 631 4.61 35.18 -19.93
C ALA A 631 4.45 35.67 -21.38
N ASP A 632 3.48 36.55 -21.64
CA ASP A 632 3.31 37.26 -22.91
C ASP A 632 3.71 38.73 -22.76
N GLU A 633 4.99 38.96 -22.45
CA GLU A 633 5.53 40.28 -22.09
C GLU A 633 5.48 41.29 -23.27
N GLN A 634 5.45 40.81 -24.51
CA GLN A 634 5.46 41.67 -25.70
C GLN A 634 4.09 42.27 -26.02
N ASN A 635 3.00 41.55 -25.72
CA ASN A 635 1.64 41.94 -26.11
C ASN A 635 0.77 42.31 -24.90
N CYS A 636 1.27 42.14 -23.68
CA CYS A 636 0.55 42.51 -22.48
C CYS A 636 0.36 44.03 -22.44
N PRO A 637 -0.89 44.54 -22.36
CA PRO A 637 -1.13 45.97 -22.27
C PRO A 637 -0.44 46.51 -21.02
N THR A 638 0.60 47.33 -21.22
CA THR A 638 1.36 47.94 -20.13
C THR A 638 0.48 48.89 -19.34
N GLY A 639 0.12 48.50 -18.12
CA GLY A 639 -0.53 49.36 -17.12
C GLY A 639 -1.46 48.63 -16.16
N GLY A 640 -0.92 47.95 -15.14
CA GLY A 640 -1.70 47.39 -14.02
C GLY A 640 -1.29 45.98 -13.59
N ALA A 641 -1.80 45.53 -12.45
CA ALA A 641 -1.49 44.27 -11.75
C ALA A 641 -1.92 42.97 -12.48
N ILE A 642 -1.92 42.96 -13.82
CA ILE A 642 -2.36 41.84 -14.65
C ILE A 642 -1.13 41.24 -15.34
N TYR A 643 -0.79 40.01 -14.95
CA TYR A 643 0.21 39.19 -15.65
C TYR A 643 -0.48 38.49 -16.83
N CYS A 644 -0.11 38.86 -18.05
CA CYS A 644 -0.61 38.20 -19.26
C CYS A 644 0.26 37.00 -19.61
N ALA A 645 -0.38 35.91 -20.01
CA ALA A 645 0.26 34.68 -20.42
C ALA A 645 -0.22 34.23 -21.80
N ARG A 646 0.54 33.32 -22.42
CA ARG A 646 0.15 32.61 -23.64
C ARG A 646 0.40 31.11 -23.47
N ALA A 647 -0.44 30.29 -24.09
CA ALA A 647 -0.34 28.83 -24.05
C ALA A 647 0.67 28.30 -25.08
N ALA A 648 1.94 28.73 -24.98
CA ALA A 648 2.98 28.43 -25.96
C ALA A 648 4.11 27.53 -25.42
N GLY A 649 4.09 27.21 -24.13
CA GLY A 649 5.17 26.45 -23.49
C GLY A 649 5.04 24.95 -23.70
N GLN A 650 6.19 24.30 -23.85
CA GLN A 650 6.26 22.86 -24.02
C GLN A 650 7.41 22.26 -23.22
N VAL A 651 7.08 21.17 -22.51
CA VAL A 651 8.05 20.36 -21.77
C VAL A 651 7.97 18.93 -22.27
N LYS A 652 9.13 18.28 -22.40
CA LYS A 652 9.24 16.87 -22.74
C LYS A 652 10.03 16.15 -21.65
N SER A 653 9.48 15.06 -21.14
CA SER A 653 10.12 14.15 -20.19
C SER A 653 10.31 12.80 -20.86
N GLU A 654 11.54 12.30 -20.88
CA GLU A 654 11.89 11.01 -21.44
C GLU A 654 12.67 10.20 -20.42
N GLY A 655 12.40 8.90 -20.35
CA GLY A 655 12.98 8.11 -19.27
C GLY A 655 12.88 6.61 -19.43
N ILE A 656 13.49 5.95 -18.46
CA ILE A 656 13.44 4.50 -18.27
C ILE A 656 12.93 4.26 -16.86
N ASP A 657 12.02 3.29 -16.71
CA ASP A 657 11.61 2.80 -15.41
C ASP A 657 11.76 1.28 -15.35
N LEU A 658 12.50 0.80 -14.35
CA LEU A 658 12.76 -0.60 -14.11
C LEU A 658 12.21 -0.95 -12.73
N GLN A 659 11.46 -2.04 -12.63
CA GLN A 659 10.87 -2.48 -11.37
C GLN A 659 11.01 -3.99 -11.21
N VAL A 660 11.17 -4.42 -9.96
CA VAL A 660 11.10 -5.81 -9.56
C VAL A 660 10.38 -5.90 -8.22
N SER A 661 9.45 -6.82 -8.10
CA SER A 661 8.72 -7.03 -6.85
C SER A 661 8.31 -8.47 -6.72
N GLY A 662 8.53 -9.05 -5.54
CA GLY A 662 8.17 -10.42 -5.33
C GLY A 662 9.07 -11.24 -4.41
N SER A 663 9.05 -12.55 -4.63
CA SER A 663 9.78 -13.52 -3.81
C SER A 663 10.53 -14.55 -4.65
N PRO A 664 11.84 -14.35 -4.90
CA PRO A 664 12.64 -15.29 -5.68
C PRO A 664 12.84 -16.63 -4.95
N LEU A 665 12.84 -16.63 -3.61
CA LEU A 665 12.95 -17.81 -2.76
C LEU A 665 11.92 -17.75 -1.62
N PRO A 666 11.40 -18.90 -1.13
CA PRO A 666 10.52 -18.93 0.03
C PRO A 666 11.10 -18.17 1.23
N GLY A 667 10.31 -17.31 1.84
CA GLY A 667 10.74 -16.48 2.98
C GLY A 667 11.55 -15.24 2.60
N TRP A 668 11.99 -15.08 1.33
CA TRP A 668 12.68 -13.87 0.87
C TRP A 668 11.79 -13.02 -0.02
N GLN A 669 11.49 -11.80 0.42
CA GLN A 669 10.76 -10.77 -0.32
C GLN A 669 11.71 -9.67 -0.77
N ILE A 670 11.58 -9.23 -2.03
CA ILE A 670 12.33 -8.14 -2.63
C ILE A 670 11.35 -7.18 -3.31
N SER A 671 11.60 -5.88 -3.17
CA SER A 671 10.95 -4.84 -3.96
C SER A 671 12.00 -3.80 -4.31
N GLY A 672 12.21 -3.55 -5.58
CA GLY A 672 13.21 -2.61 -6.06
C GLY A 672 12.76 -1.89 -7.30
N GLY A 673 13.31 -0.69 -7.51
CA GLY A 673 13.06 0.11 -8.68
C GLY A 673 14.22 1.03 -9.01
N TYR A 674 14.41 1.27 -10.30
CA TYR A 674 15.33 2.25 -10.83
C TYR A 674 14.61 3.11 -11.87
N THR A 675 14.63 4.42 -11.67
CA THR A 675 14.00 5.37 -12.59
C THR A 675 15.04 6.39 -13.06
N TYR A 676 15.12 6.58 -14.38
CA TYR A 676 15.84 7.67 -15.03
C TYR A 676 14.85 8.60 -15.72
N VAL A 677 14.88 9.90 -15.44
CA VAL A 677 13.99 10.89 -16.07
C VAL A 677 14.74 12.15 -16.50
N LEU A 678 14.69 12.45 -17.80
CA LEU A 678 15.20 13.70 -18.36
C LEU A 678 14.04 14.58 -18.83
N ALA A 679 13.69 15.57 -18.02
CA ALA A 679 12.68 16.58 -18.34
C ALA A 679 13.34 17.87 -18.84
N LYS A 680 12.94 18.38 -20.01
CA LYS A 680 13.49 19.59 -20.62
C LYS A 680 12.41 20.48 -21.23
N TYR A 681 12.67 21.78 -21.27
CA TYR A 681 11.92 22.69 -22.12
C TYR A 681 12.22 22.41 -23.59
N THR A 682 11.19 22.25 -24.40
CA THR A 682 11.31 22.13 -25.86
C THR A 682 10.76 23.36 -26.58
N GLN A 683 9.87 24.11 -25.93
CA GLN A 683 9.42 25.43 -26.37
C GLN A 683 9.27 26.32 -25.13
N ASP A 684 9.86 27.51 -25.19
CA ASP A 684 9.83 28.49 -24.11
C ASP A 684 9.87 29.93 -24.68
N SER A 685 9.30 30.92 -23.97
CA SER A 685 9.36 32.34 -24.33
C SER A 685 10.78 32.89 -24.19
N VAL A 686 11.59 32.31 -23.31
CA VAL A 686 13.01 32.62 -23.16
C VAL A 686 13.82 31.59 -23.94
N ALA A 687 14.43 32.00 -25.06
CA ALA A 687 15.18 31.09 -25.93
C ALA A 687 16.30 30.33 -25.20
N ALA A 688 16.91 30.93 -24.16
CA ALA A 688 17.94 30.29 -23.34
C ALA A 688 17.44 29.10 -22.49
N ASN A 689 16.13 29.03 -22.22
CA ASN A 689 15.52 27.91 -21.50
C ASN A 689 15.40 26.66 -22.36
N ILE A 690 15.33 26.80 -23.69
CA ILE A 690 15.14 25.67 -24.60
C ILE A 690 16.32 24.70 -24.48
N GLY A 691 16.01 23.43 -24.21
CA GLY A 691 17.00 22.37 -23.94
C GLY A 691 17.48 22.30 -22.49
N GLN A 692 17.19 23.30 -21.65
CA GLN A 692 17.48 23.27 -20.22
C GLN A 692 16.55 22.32 -19.49
N ARG A 693 17.05 21.76 -18.40
CA ARG A 693 16.30 20.87 -17.53
C ARG A 693 15.25 21.64 -16.72
N ILE A 694 14.07 21.07 -16.57
CA ILE A 694 13.03 21.51 -15.63
C ILE A 694 12.97 20.56 -14.43
N ALA A 695 12.35 20.99 -13.32
CA ALA A 695 12.24 20.22 -12.08
C ALA A 695 13.62 19.72 -11.63
N THR A 696 14.60 20.64 -11.62
CA THR A 696 16.00 20.34 -11.33
C THR A 696 16.23 19.94 -9.87
N ASP A 697 15.25 20.24 -9.02
CA ASP A 697 15.09 19.86 -7.62
C ASP A 697 14.54 18.44 -7.42
N GLU A 698 14.07 17.79 -8.48
CA GLU A 698 13.80 16.36 -8.51
C GLU A 698 15.06 15.60 -8.99
N PRO A 699 15.33 14.37 -8.53
CA PRO A 699 16.47 13.59 -9.02
C PRO A 699 16.25 13.11 -10.45
N LYS A 700 17.32 13.06 -11.25
CA LYS A 700 17.27 12.47 -12.59
C LYS A 700 17.37 10.95 -12.49
N GLN A 701 18.10 10.44 -11.49
CA GLN A 701 18.25 9.02 -11.22
C GLN A 701 17.83 8.71 -9.79
N LEU A 702 16.94 7.73 -9.66
CA LEU A 702 16.43 7.27 -8.38
C LEU A 702 16.50 5.75 -8.33
N PHE A 703 17.11 5.23 -7.27
CA PHE A 703 17.19 3.81 -6.96
C PHE A 703 16.59 3.54 -5.59
N LYS A 704 15.71 2.55 -5.52
CA LYS A 704 15.12 2.06 -4.28
C LYS A 704 15.22 0.55 -4.26
N LEU A 705 15.59 -0.01 -3.12
CA LEU A 705 15.58 -1.44 -2.88
C LEU A 705 15.16 -1.70 -1.45
N MET A 706 14.19 -2.56 -1.26
CA MET A 706 13.79 -3.11 0.03
C MET A 706 13.83 -4.63 -0.06
N THR A 707 14.35 -5.26 0.97
CA THR A 707 14.41 -6.72 1.08
C THR A 707 14.04 -7.14 2.49
N ASN A 708 13.37 -8.28 2.59
CA ASN A 708 13.02 -8.88 3.86
C ASN A 708 13.14 -10.41 3.75
N VAL A 709 13.80 -11.02 4.73
CA VAL A 709 14.05 -12.45 4.82
C VAL A 709 13.50 -12.97 6.14
N GLN A 710 12.56 -13.89 6.05
CA GLN A 710 12.17 -14.76 7.16
C GLN A 710 13.28 -15.79 7.36
N LEU A 711 13.93 -15.76 8.53
CA LEU A 711 15.00 -16.71 8.83
C LEU A 711 14.44 -18.12 9.03
N SER A 712 15.30 -19.12 8.88
CA SER A 712 14.94 -20.54 8.97
C SER A 712 15.58 -21.20 10.20
N GLY A 713 15.16 -22.42 10.54
CA GLY A 713 15.74 -23.19 11.64
C GLY A 713 15.52 -22.55 13.00
N SER A 714 16.56 -22.52 13.84
CA SER A 714 16.52 -21.94 15.19
C SER A 714 16.21 -20.45 15.23
N LEU A 715 16.27 -19.76 14.09
CA LEU A 715 15.98 -18.33 13.96
C LEU A 715 14.61 -18.07 13.32
N ALA A 716 13.73 -19.05 13.19
CA ALA A 716 12.45 -18.90 12.49
C ALA A 716 11.45 -17.90 13.10
N GLN A 717 11.71 -17.39 14.30
CA GLN A 717 10.95 -16.28 14.90
C GLN A 717 11.43 -14.91 14.41
N TRP A 718 12.60 -14.85 13.77
CA TRP A 718 13.22 -13.64 13.27
C TRP A 718 12.89 -13.37 11.81
N ASN A 719 12.60 -12.10 11.55
CA ASN A 719 12.38 -11.54 10.24
C ASN A 719 13.33 -10.36 10.07
N VAL A 720 14.29 -10.44 9.16
CA VAL A 720 15.33 -9.41 9.01
C VAL A 720 15.29 -8.82 7.63
N GLY A 721 15.53 -7.53 7.52
CA GLY A 721 15.47 -6.86 6.23
C GLY A 721 16.31 -5.60 6.20
N GLY A 722 16.46 -5.09 4.99
CA GLY A 722 17.20 -3.87 4.72
C GLY A 722 16.51 -3.07 3.63
N ALA A 723 16.78 -1.77 3.64
CA ALA A 723 16.35 -0.87 2.59
C ALA A 723 17.51 0.03 2.17
N VAL A 724 17.58 0.34 0.89
CA VAL A 724 18.49 1.33 0.31
C VAL A 724 17.67 2.29 -0.52
N TYR A 725 17.89 3.59 -0.28
CA TYR A 725 17.43 4.67 -1.13
C TYR A 725 18.67 5.38 -1.65
N ALA A 726 18.77 5.60 -2.96
CA ALA A 726 19.85 6.37 -3.54
C ALA A 726 19.34 7.27 -4.65
N GLN A 727 19.85 8.48 -4.73
CA GLN A 727 19.52 9.42 -5.79
C GLN A 727 20.74 10.22 -6.24
N ASP A 728 20.68 10.73 -7.47
CA ASP A 728 21.70 11.65 -7.98
C ASP A 728 21.48 13.11 -7.52
N LYS A 729 22.30 14.00 -8.06
CA LYS A 729 22.34 15.41 -7.68
C LYS A 729 21.04 16.13 -8.05
N ILE A 730 20.55 16.96 -7.14
CA ILE A 730 19.48 17.93 -7.36
C ILE A 730 19.99 19.36 -7.17
N TYR A 731 19.38 20.33 -7.84
CA TYR A 731 19.76 21.74 -7.74
C TYR A 731 18.59 22.68 -8.06
N ARG A 732 18.69 23.93 -7.61
CA ARG A 732 17.88 25.05 -8.13
C ARG A 732 18.81 26.18 -8.51
N ARG A 733 18.57 26.77 -9.67
CA ARG A 733 19.40 27.83 -10.24
C ARG A 733 18.54 28.98 -10.68
N ASP A 734 18.96 30.17 -10.30
CA ASP A 734 18.46 31.45 -10.80
C ASP A 734 19.65 32.42 -10.99
N THR A 735 19.39 33.63 -11.47
CA THR A 735 20.40 34.66 -11.71
C THR A 735 21.14 35.00 -10.41
N GLY A 736 22.43 34.66 -10.33
CA GLY A 736 23.26 34.90 -9.14
C GLY A 736 22.97 33.95 -7.95
N TYR A 737 22.13 32.93 -8.14
CA TYR A 737 21.70 32.01 -7.07
C TYR A 737 21.83 30.54 -7.51
N LEU A 738 22.52 29.72 -6.70
CA LEU A 738 22.63 28.27 -6.91
C LEU A 738 22.62 27.53 -5.58
N THR A 739 21.54 26.79 -5.32
CA THR A 739 21.48 25.78 -4.24
C THR A 739 21.53 24.38 -4.85
N GLN A 740 22.24 23.46 -4.21
CA GLN A 740 22.45 22.11 -4.75
C GLN A 740 22.70 21.08 -3.66
N GLN A 741 22.08 19.91 -3.80
CA GLN A 741 22.39 18.74 -2.98
C GLN A 741 23.07 17.69 -3.87
N GLY A 742 24.28 17.29 -3.50
CA GLY A 742 24.98 16.19 -4.17
C GLY A 742 24.21 14.87 -4.04
N GLY A 743 24.52 13.90 -4.91
CA GLY A 743 23.94 12.56 -4.79
C GLY A 743 24.18 11.95 -3.41
N TYR A 744 23.22 11.19 -2.91
CA TYR A 744 23.30 10.55 -1.62
C TYR A 744 22.59 9.20 -1.61
N ALA A 745 22.93 8.39 -0.62
CA ALA A 745 22.20 7.18 -0.30
C ALA A 745 21.91 7.11 1.21
N THR A 746 20.77 6.54 1.57
CA THR A 746 20.42 6.16 2.93
C THR A 746 20.19 4.66 3.00
N VAL A 747 20.54 4.08 4.15
CA VAL A 747 20.37 2.66 4.44
C VAL A 747 19.42 2.54 5.61
N GLY A 748 18.46 1.62 5.53
CA GLY A 748 17.58 1.24 6.62
C GLY A 748 17.74 -0.24 6.96
N LEU A 749 17.49 -0.59 8.22
CA LEU A 749 17.44 -1.98 8.70
C LEU A 749 16.12 -2.23 9.41
N THR A 750 15.62 -3.45 9.29
CA THR A 750 14.46 -3.92 10.05
C THR A 750 14.76 -5.27 10.67
N ALA A 751 14.34 -5.45 11.92
CA ALA A 751 14.36 -6.72 12.61
C ALA A 751 13.03 -6.92 13.32
N GLY A 752 12.31 -7.98 12.97
CA GLY A 752 11.08 -8.43 13.61
C GLY A 752 11.31 -9.71 14.39
N TYR A 753 10.65 -9.84 15.54
CA TYR A 753 10.64 -11.05 16.35
C TYR A 753 9.22 -11.44 16.71
N ARG A 754 8.83 -12.66 16.40
CA ARG A 754 7.51 -13.21 16.70
C ARG A 754 7.50 -13.82 18.10
N LEU A 755 6.91 -13.10 19.07
CA LEU A 755 6.77 -13.56 20.46
C LEU A 755 5.77 -14.70 20.59
N SER A 756 4.65 -14.61 19.87
CA SER A 756 3.62 -15.64 19.77
C SER A 756 2.97 -15.60 18.38
N GLU A 757 1.97 -16.44 18.13
CA GLU A 757 1.18 -16.38 16.89
C GLU A 757 0.43 -15.04 16.74
N GLN A 758 -0.03 -14.47 17.87
CA GLN A 758 -0.74 -13.19 17.87
C GLN A 758 0.17 -11.97 18.04
N VAL A 759 1.36 -12.12 18.65
CA VAL A 759 2.19 -10.98 19.08
C VAL A 759 3.52 -10.92 18.33
N GLN A 760 3.78 -9.78 17.67
CA GLN A 760 5.04 -9.49 16.98
C GLN A 760 5.67 -8.20 17.49
N LEU A 761 6.96 -8.26 17.79
CA LEU A 761 7.82 -7.11 17.98
C LEU A 761 8.56 -6.77 16.69
N ARG A 762 8.82 -5.48 16.45
CA ARG A 762 9.66 -5.01 15.35
C ARG A 762 10.47 -3.80 15.76
N VAL A 763 11.69 -3.72 15.25
CA VAL A 763 12.57 -2.56 15.32
C VAL A 763 12.92 -2.15 13.89
N ASN A 764 12.72 -0.87 13.58
CA ASN A 764 13.12 -0.25 12.34
C ASN A 764 14.17 0.81 12.66
N VAL A 765 15.28 0.80 11.91
CA VAL A 765 16.32 1.82 11.98
C VAL A 765 16.42 2.44 10.59
N ASP A 766 16.02 3.71 10.47
CA ASP A 766 16.10 4.46 9.21
C ASP A 766 17.33 5.38 9.23
N ASN A 767 17.88 5.66 8.05
CA ASN A 767 19.12 6.43 7.88
C ASN A 767 20.23 5.92 8.82
N LEU A 768 20.49 4.61 8.79
CA LEU A 768 21.45 3.90 9.64
C LEU A 768 22.81 4.57 9.68
N LEU A 769 23.30 5.13 8.58
CA LEU A 769 24.61 5.78 8.52
C LEU A 769 24.60 7.25 8.98
N ASP A 770 23.46 7.73 9.50
CA ASP A 770 23.20 9.11 9.88
C ASP A 770 23.66 10.14 8.83
N ARG A 771 23.36 9.85 7.57
CA ARG A 771 23.72 10.73 6.46
C ARG A 771 23.03 12.08 6.66
N ARG A 772 23.80 13.17 6.58
CA ARG A 772 23.29 14.55 6.51
C ARG A 772 23.06 14.91 5.04
N TYR A 773 21.82 15.26 4.70
CA TYR A 773 21.41 15.64 3.34
C TYR A 773 20.19 16.54 3.40
N TYR A 774 20.00 17.34 2.36
CA TYR A 774 18.79 18.13 2.14
C TYR A 774 17.80 17.34 1.28
N GLN A 775 16.58 17.20 1.77
CA GLN A 775 15.46 16.60 1.02
C GLN A 775 14.64 17.65 0.26
N GLY A 776 14.79 18.93 0.61
CA GLY A 776 14.18 20.06 -0.09
C GLY A 776 15.16 21.23 -0.17
N LEU A 777 15.22 21.88 -1.34
CA LEU A 777 16.11 23.00 -1.62
C LEU A 777 15.38 24.35 -1.61
N GLY A 778 16.11 25.43 -1.30
CA GLY A 778 15.62 26.80 -1.35
C GLY A 778 15.15 27.19 -2.75
N TYR A 779 13.98 27.84 -2.89
CA TYR A 779 13.49 28.31 -4.20
C TYR A 779 14.16 29.61 -4.64
N SER A 780 14.40 30.51 -3.69
CA SER A 780 14.93 31.85 -3.93
C SER A 780 15.70 32.33 -2.70
N TRP A 781 16.40 33.44 -2.88
CA TRP A 781 17.10 34.17 -1.81
C TRP A 781 16.14 34.83 -0.81
N SER A 782 14.84 34.95 -1.12
CA SER A 782 13.87 35.76 -0.38
C SER A 782 13.20 35.06 0.82
N GLY A 783 13.41 33.75 1.04
CA GLY A 783 12.84 33.05 2.19
C GLY A 783 13.37 31.63 2.44
N GLY A 784 13.17 31.12 3.67
CA GLY A 784 13.65 29.81 4.11
C GLY A 784 12.78 28.64 3.67
N LEU A 785 13.31 27.80 2.78
CA LEU A 785 12.63 26.62 2.24
C LEU A 785 13.50 25.35 2.27
N GLU A 786 14.77 25.46 2.69
CA GLU A 786 15.65 24.29 2.79
C GLU A 786 15.23 23.38 3.93
N ARG A 787 15.22 22.07 3.66
CA ARG A 787 14.81 21.06 4.65
C ARG A 787 15.80 19.92 4.65
N TYR A 788 16.34 19.60 5.82
CA TYR A 788 17.10 18.38 6.02
C TYR A 788 16.19 17.16 5.92
N GLY A 789 16.74 16.06 5.41
CA GLY A 789 16.19 14.74 5.64
C GLY A 789 16.36 14.32 7.12
N ALA A 790 15.54 13.36 7.55
CA ALA A 790 15.58 12.89 8.93
C ALA A 790 16.97 12.30 9.27
N PRO A 791 17.52 12.60 10.47
CA PRO A 791 18.66 11.88 11.04
C PRO A 791 18.36 10.39 11.21
N ARG A 792 19.37 9.63 11.69
CA ARG A 792 19.12 8.26 12.14
C ARG A 792 17.95 8.22 13.13
N SER A 793 16.93 7.43 12.81
CA SER A 793 15.75 7.23 13.66
C SER A 793 15.54 5.76 13.96
N VAL A 794 14.99 5.49 15.14
CA VAL A 794 14.65 4.13 15.59
C VAL A 794 13.17 4.10 15.95
N LEU A 795 12.47 3.08 15.47
CA LEU A 795 11.05 2.86 15.77
C LEU A 795 10.85 1.42 16.26
N PHE A 796 10.32 1.29 17.47
CA PHE A 796 9.86 0.04 18.05
C PHE A 796 8.37 -0.10 17.82
N SER A 797 7.92 -1.29 17.42
CA SER A 797 6.52 -1.59 17.19
C SER A 797 6.13 -2.90 17.87
N LEU A 798 5.00 -2.90 18.54
CA LEU A 798 4.32 -4.08 19.07
C LEU A 798 3.00 -4.22 18.33
N ASN A 799 2.77 -5.38 17.71
CA ASN A 799 1.54 -5.69 17.01
C ASN A 799 0.88 -6.90 17.65
N TYR A 800 -0.40 -6.80 17.92
CA TYR A 800 -1.29 -7.90 18.32
C TYR A 800 -2.34 -8.09 17.24
N LYS A 801 -2.55 -9.34 16.83
CA LYS A 801 -3.57 -9.71 15.85
C LYS A 801 -4.35 -10.92 16.36
N MET A 802 -5.67 -10.74 16.45
CA MET A 802 -6.68 -11.77 16.71
C MET A 802 -7.40 -12.10 15.41
#